data_AF-A0A3D9ZJT3-F1
#
_entry.id   AF-A0A3D9ZJT3-F1
#
_cell.length_a   1.000
_cell.length_b   1.000
_cell.length_c   1.000
_cell.angle_alpha   90.00
_cell.angle_beta   90.00
_cell.angle_gamma   90.00
#
_symmetry.space_group_name_H-M   'P 1'
#
loop_
_entity.id
_entity.type
_entity.pdbx_description
1 polymer ?
#
loop_
_entity_poly.entity_id
_entity_poly.type
_entity_poly.pdbx_seq_one_letter_code
_entity_poly.pdbx_strand_id
1 'polypeptide(L)'
;MRLSNSPQASGLVRRRMATGAIAAALGLAVAIGGLTTAASAADPTTITSVILGVGANESQRIVTWYSSADTAQEIQVAPTAELVNNEFPANAATFDAIGAANIATSGGFNRHATISSLQEHTAYSYRVGAEGSWSPTYSFKTQDFEGDYDFLFYGDPQIGSSGNVAKDQAGWQDTLDVSLAANPNAELLVSGGDQVETANTEAQWNAFLAPDKLRQYPWAATIGNHDVGGKAYEQHLFTPNTDRSGPLYANGNPASNTSGGDYWYIYKDVLFIDLNSNSYTSASGGGGDEAHIGYVTNVINQHAADAKWTVLVYHHSIYSPADHAQDGDNKVRRVDFPTAFSKLGVDLVLQGHDHSYSRSYVIKNGEKANPAEQPGAADVVAGPGGVLYVTGNSSSGSKYYDITDPKTNEPSSGAGNGPDPLNPDSYWYNSVQNQEHVRSYVKVQVRSDKLVVENLRSGTCAAPNAAVELGNVDWCNNTTADQPVGSVVDKVTVHPYNGDGQAIQVNVPNAAPGEFGWTIDGYNGLVDLGTAVDHDGDYFGATGQINPIVVSDNRRSLAPWSISASVGDFRDADKTFSGAYLGWTPQVLEAGAGAQASGAVPSAYDDHGQGLSVSRGLGWASQGHEKGTAKLGAGLDLKIPGSVDKGGYRATLTITALSS
;
A
#
# COMPACT_ATOMS: atom_id res chain seq x y z
N MET A 1 4.09 -41.61 -39.15
CA MET A 1 3.84 -42.40 -40.38
C MET A 1 3.26 -41.44 -41.42
N ARG A 2 3.98 -41.25 -42.55
CA ARG A 2 3.66 -40.62 -43.88
C ARG A 2 2.41 -39.70 -44.01
N LEU A 3 2.57 -38.41 -44.37
CA LEU A 3 2.48 -37.78 -45.72
C LEU A 3 1.13 -38.07 -46.43
N SER A 4 0.35 -37.13 -47.02
CA SER A 4 0.71 -36.08 -47.99
C SER A 4 -0.51 -35.21 -48.41
N ASN A 5 -0.23 -33.98 -48.90
CA ASN A 5 -0.80 -33.26 -50.07
C ASN A 5 -2.12 -32.44 -50.06
N SER A 6 -1.92 -31.13 -50.32
CA SER A 6 -2.80 -30.07 -50.88
C SER A 6 -3.20 -30.33 -52.36
N PRO A 7 -4.07 -29.51 -53.04
CA PRO A 7 -3.70 -28.16 -53.54
C PRO A 7 -4.83 -27.07 -53.74
N GLN A 8 -4.36 -25.81 -53.84
CA GLN A 8 -4.73 -24.59 -54.64
C GLN A 8 -5.87 -24.64 -55.69
N ALA A 9 -6.48 -23.57 -56.24
CA ALA A 9 -6.44 -22.08 -56.17
C ALA A 9 -7.61 -21.49 -57.03
N SER A 10 -8.01 -20.22 -56.88
CA SER A 10 -7.86 -19.06 -57.83
C SER A 10 -9.16 -18.22 -57.74
N GLY A 11 -9.27 -16.89 -57.81
CA GLY A 11 -8.42 -15.79 -58.27
C GLY A 11 -9.09 -15.10 -59.47
N LEU A 12 -9.48 -13.81 -59.38
CA LEU A 12 -9.63 -12.92 -60.55
C LEU A 12 -9.69 -11.43 -60.15
N VAL A 13 -8.77 -10.66 -60.75
CA VAL A 13 -8.65 -9.20 -60.74
C VAL A 13 -9.12 -8.67 -62.09
N ARG A 14 -9.80 -7.52 -62.15
CA ARG A 14 -9.74 -6.63 -63.33
C ARG A 14 -9.93 -5.15 -62.94
N ARG A 15 -9.16 -4.31 -63.62
CA ARG A 15 -8.94 -2.88 -63.37
C ARG A 15 -9.18 -2.10 -64.68
N ARG A 16 -9.58 -0.82 -64.53
CA ARG A 16 -9.49 0.35 -65.45
C ARG A 16 -10.57 0.52 -66.54
N MET A 17 -11.14 1.72 -66.63
CA MET A 17 -10.66 2.84 -67.49
C MET A 17 -11.45 4.13 -67.19
N ALA A 18 -10.78 5.27 -67.35
CA ALA A 18 -11.26 6.63 -67.07
C ALA A 18 -11.87 7.30 -68.32
N THR A 19 -12.65 8.36 -68.12
CA THR A 19 -12.85 9.45 -69.09
C THR A 19 -13.29 10.71 -68.34
N GLY A 20 -12.61 11.83 -68.62
CA GLY A 20 -12.90 13.14 -68.03
C GLY A 20 -13.71 14.03 -68.98
N ALA A 21 -14.31 15.07 -68.40
CA ALA A 21 -14.69 16.29 -69.12
C ALA A 21 -14.61 17.47 -68.15
N ILE A 22 -13.87 18.49 -68.56
CA ILE A 22 -13.70 19.79 -67.90
C ILE A 22 -14.79 20.73 -68.46
N ALA A 23 -15.48 21.46 -67.57
CA ALA A 23 -16.19 22.68 -67.95
C ALA A 23 -16.09 23.69 -66.80
N ALA A 24 -15.53 24.86 -67.13
CA ALA A 24 -15.43 26.03 -66.27
C ALA A 24 -16.61 26.98 -66.55
N ALA A 25 -17.18 27.60 -65.50
CA ALA A 25 -17.38 29.05 -65.39
C ALA A 25 -18.33 29.46 -64.24
N LEU A 26 -17.79 30.33 -63.38
CA LEU A 26 -18.38 31.49 -62.71
C LEU A 26 -19.78 31.42 -62.05
N GLY A 27 -19.73 31.33 -60.71
CA GLY A 27 -20.29 32.26 -59.72
C GLY A 27 -21.57 33.07 -60.00
N LEU A 28 -22.59 32.85 -59.16
CA LEU A 28 -23.17 33.90 -58.30
C LEU A 28 -23.95 33.24 -57.15
N ALA A 29 -23.81 33.79 -55.94
CA ALA A 29 -24.25 33.24 -54.67
C ALA A 29 -25.77 33.28 -54.46
N VAL A 30 -26.32 32.24 -53.82
CA VAL A 30 -27.51 32.32 -52.95
C VAL A 30 -27.29 31.39 -51.75
N ALA A 31 -27.40 31.96 -50.55
CA ALA A 31 -27.25 31.29 -49.28
C ALA A 31 -28.30 30.18 -49.09
N ILE A 32 -27.84 28.97 -48.77
CA ILE A 32 -28.67 27.92 -48.17
C ILE A 32 -28.01 27.58 -46.85
N GLY A 33 -28.70 27.89 -45.75
CA GLY A 33 -28.25 27.64 -44.39
C GLY A 33 -27.92 26.16 -44.22
N GLY A 34 -26.63 25.88 -44.01
CA GLY A 34 -26.21 24.60 -43.46
C GLY A 34 -26.69 24.53 -42.02
N LEU A 35 -27.62 23.64 -41.73
CA LEU A 35 -27.81 23.11 -40.39
C LEU A 35 -26.49 22.44 -40.01
N THR A 36 -25.62 23.17 -39.33
CA THR A 36 -24.57 22.58 -38.52
C THR A 36 -25.29 21.78 -37.45
N THR A 37 -25.41 20.46 -37.63
CA THR A 37 -25.59 19.57 -36.50
C THR A 37 -24.38 19.82 -35.62
N ALA A 38 -24.58 20.56 -34.52
CA ALA A 38 -23.60 20.61 -33.45
C ALA A 38 -23.24 19.15 -33.16
N ALA A 39 -21.96 18.79 -33.30
CA ALA A 39 -21.49 17.53 -32.78
C ALA A 39 -21.86 17.54 -31.29
N SER A 40 -22.80 16.68 -30.90
CA SER A 40 -23.03 16.42 -29.49
C SER A 40 -21.69 16.05 -28.92
N ALA A 41 -21.19 16.82 -27.94
CA ALA A 41 -20.13 16.32 -27.09
C ALA A 41 -20.62 14.95 -26.58
N ALA A 42 -19.81 13.91 -26.75
CA ALA A 42 -20.11 12.64 -26.11
C ALA A 42 -20.21 12.92 -24.60
N ASP A 43 -21.18 12.30 -23.93
CA ASP A 43 -21.27 12.42 -22.47
C ASP A 43 -19.92 12.02 -21.85
N PRO A 44 -19.41 12.78 -20.87
CA PRO A 44 -18.12 12.48 -20.26
C PRO A 44 -18.15 11.09 -19.63
N THR A 45 -17.09 10.32 -19.86
CA THR A 45 -16.92 8.99 -19.28
C THR A 45 -17.00 9.10 -17.76
N THR A 46 -17.90 8.34 -17.14
CA THR A 46 -18.09 8.32 -15.69
C THR A 46 -17.29 7.17 -15.11
N ILE A 47 -16.53 7.47 -14.05
CA ILE A 47 -15.72 6.52 -13.29
C ILE A 47 -16.37 6.25 -11.94
N THR A 48 -16.54 4.98 -11.59
CA THR A 48 -17.18 4.53 -10.34
C THR A 48 -16.44 3.32 -9.76
N SER A 49 -16.82 2.91 -8.54
CA SER A 49 -16.36 1.65 -7.92
C SER A 49 -14.84 1.52 -7.85
N VAL A 50 -14.13 2.63 -7.60
CA VAL A 50 -12.67 2.63 -7.48
C VAL A 50 -12.27 1.97 -6.18
N ILE A 51 -11.43 0.95 -6.24
CA ILE A 51 -10.86 0.26 -5.08
C ILE A 51 -9.36 0.00 -5.28
N LEU A 52 -8.59 0.21 -4.21
CA LEU A 52 -7.17 -0.11 -4.13
C LEU A 52 -7.02 -1.52 -3.53
N GLY A 53 -6.51 -2.45 -4.32
CA GLY A 53 -6.21 -3.82 -3.94
C GLY A 53 -4.72 -4.09 -3.73
N VAL A 54 -4.43 -5.25 -3.12
CA VAL A 54 -3.05 -5.76 -2.99
C VAL A 54 -2.42 -6.03 -4.36
N GLY A 55 -1.13 -5.75 -4.49
CA GLY A 55 -0.29 -6.24 -5.59
C GLY A 55 0.36 -7.58 -5.26
N ALA A 56 1.26 -8.07 -6.11
CA ALA A 56 1.98 -9.32 -5.83
C ALA A 56 2.98 -9.20 -4.67
N ASN A 57 3.39 -7.96 -4.34
CA ASN A 57 4.25 -7.59 -3.22
C ASN A 57 4.08 -6.12 -2.80
N GLU A 58 4.85 -5.66 -1.82
CA GLU A 58 4.77 -4.34 -1.20
C GLU A 58 5.05 -3.20 -2.19
N SER A 59 5.87 -3.48 -3.22
CA SER A 59 6.19 -2.53 -4.29
C SER A 59 5.10 -2.39 -5.36
N GLN A 60 3.98 -3.11 -5.21
CA GLN A 60 2.88 -3.12 -6.16
C GLN A 60 1.53 -2.82 -5.52
N ARG A 61 0.62 -2.21 -6.29
CA ARG A 61 -0.81 -2.07 -5.94
C ARG A 61 -1.65 -2.31 -7.18
N ILE A 62 -2.84 -2.87 -7.01
CA ILE A 62 -3.80 -3.02 -8.10
C ILE A 62 -4.93 -2.03 -7.85
N VAL A 63 -5.34 -1.26 -8.86
CA VAL A 63 -6.57 -0.47 -8.75
C VAL A 63 -7.59 -1.04 -9.71
N THR A 64 -8.82 -1.26 -9.24
CA THR A 64 -9.96 -1.70 -10.07
C THR A 64 -11.04 -0.63 -10.04
N TRP A 65 -11.74 -0.42 -11.16
CA TRP A 65 -12.83 0.55 -11.28
C TRP A 65 -13.79 0.20 -12.42
N TYR A 66 -14.96 0.84 -12.41
CA TYR A 66 -15.92 0.82 -13.51
C TYR A 66 -15.85 2.10 -14.33
N SER A 67 -16.05 1.96 -15.64
CA SER A 67 -16.17 3.02 -16.63
C SER A 67 -17.51 2.89 -17.37
N SER A 68 -18.18 4.01 -17.61
CA SER A 68 -19.41 4.03 -18.43
C SER A 68 -19.16 3.81 -19.93
N ALA A 69 -17.93 3.94 -20.40
CA ALA A 69 -17.56 3.85 -21.82
C ALA A 69 -16.35 2.94 -22.07
N ASP A 70 -16.37 2.24 -23.21
CA ASP A 70 -15.28 1.36 -23.64
C ASP A 70 -14.19 2.16 -24.35
N THR A 71 -13.39 2.85 -23.56
CA THR A 71 -12.23 3.61 -24.05
C THR A 71 -10.96 3.10 -23.39
N ALA A 72 -9.81 3.44 -23.99
CA ALA A 72 -8.52 3.27 -23.33
C ALA A 72 -8.51 4.12 -22.05
N GLN A 73 -8.04 3.53 -20.96
CA GLN A 73 -7.96 4.16 -19.65
C GLN A 73 -6.60 3.82 -19.05
N GLU A 74 -6.15 4.62 -18.11
CA GLU A 74 -4.88 4.42 -17.41
C GLU A 74 -5.01 4.88 -15.95
N ILE A 75 -4.01 4.50 -15.15
CA ILE A 75 -3.73 5.13 -13.85
C ILE A 75 -2.61 6.14 -14.04
N GLN A 76 -2.77 7.34 -13.49
CA GLN A 76 -1.65 8.25 -13.22
C GLN A 76 -1.31 8.19 -11.73
N VAL A 77 -0.02 8.05 -11.41
CA VAL A 77 0.49 8.00 -10.04
C VAL A 77 1.80 8.76 -9.91
N ALA A 78 1.94 9.51 -8.83
CA ALA A 78 3.17 10.25 -8.50
C ALA A 78 3.35 10.32 -6.97
N PRO A 79 4.58 10.48 -6.47
CA PRO A 79 4.80 10.87 -5.08
C PRO A 79 3.98 12.12 -4.77
N THR A 80 3.25 12.11 -3.66
CA THR A 80 2.33 13.19 -3.28
C THR A 80 3.06 14.52 -3.14
N ALA A 81 4.34 14.49 -2.72
CA ALA A 81 5.18 15.67 -2.60
C ALA A 81 5.51 16.36 -3.94
N GLU A 82 5.30 15.68 -5.08
CA GLU A 82 5.53 16.24 -6.43
C GLU A 82 4.28 16.92 -7.01
N LEU A 83 3.11 16.78 -6.38
CA LEU A 83 1.90 17.46 -6.82
C LEU A 83 1.97 18.96 -6.45
N VAL A 84 1.57 19.82 -7.39
CA VAL A 84 1.45 21.27 -7.17
C VAL A 84 0.00 21.66 -7.40
N ASN A 85 -0.68 22.21 -6.39
CA ASN A 85 -2.10 22.55 -6.46
C ASN A 85 -3.01 21.38 -6.90
N ASN A 86 -2.70 20.16 -6.44
CA ASN A 86 -3.35 18.89 -6.83
C ASN A 86 -3.20 18.50 -8.32
N GLU A 87 -2.31 19.15 -9.07
CA GLU A 87 -1.96 18.75 -10.42
C GLU A 87 -0.79 17.76 -10.42
N PHE A 88 -0.92 16.71 -11.20
CA PHE A 88 0.12 15.71 -11.40
C PHE A 88 1.26 16.28 -12.25
N PRO A 89 2.53 15.93 -11.96
CA PRO A 89 3.66 16.39 -12.77
C PRO A 89 3.62 15.74 -14.16
N ALA A 90 4.23 16.41 -15.15
CA ALA A 90 4.24 15.92 -16.54
C ALA A 90 4.93 14.55 -16.72
N ASN A 91 5.79 14.16 -15.77
CA ASN A 91 6.49 12.88 -15.71
C ASN A 91 5.87 11.90 -14.71
N ALA A 92 4.62 12.11 -14.27
CA ALA A 92 3.90 11.14 -13.46
C ALA A 92 3.90 9.76 -14.14
N ALA A 93 4.07 8.70 -13.36
CA ALA A 93 4.06 7.35 -13.89
C ALA A 93 2.64 6.99 -14.36
N THR A 94 2.54 6.36 -15.52
CA THR A 94 1.28 5.87 -16.09
C THR A 94 1.27 4.36 -16.23
N PHE A 95 0.11 3.74 -16.01
CA PHE A 95 -0.10 2.30 -16.15
C PHE A 95 -1.39 2.06 -16.94
N ASP A 96 -1.28 1.43 -18.10
CA ASP A 96 -2.42 1.12 -18.96
C ASP A 96 -3.40 0.18 -18.25
N ALA A 97 -4.70 0.48 -18.36
CA ALA A 97 -5.75 -0.34 -17.81
C ALA A 97 -6.18 -1.45 -18.77
N ILE A 98 -6.44 -2.63 -18.22
CA ILE A 98 -7.01 -3.78 -18.92
C ILE A 98 -8.41 -4.03 -18.37
N GLY A 99 -9.33 -4.50 -19.20
CA GLY A 99 -10.67 -4.85 -18.75
C GLY A 99 -11.59 -5.23 -19.88
N ALA A 100 -12.87 -5.42 -19.55
CA ALA A 100 -13.87 -5.86 -20.51
C ALA A 100 -15.25 -5.25 -20.18
N ALA A 101 -16.23 -5.53 -21.04
CA ALA A 101 -17.62 -5.22 -20.73
C ALA A 101 -18.05 -5.98 -19.47
N ASN A 102 -18.82 -5.30 -18.61
CA ASN A 102 -19.43 -5.95 -17.46
C ASN A 102 -20.56 -6.88 -17.91
N ILE A 103 -21.08 -7.67 -16.98
CA ILE A 103 -22.32 -8.39 -17.24
C ILE A 103 -23.46 -7.39 -17.44
N ALA A 104 -24.46 -7.78 -18.21
CA ALA A 104 -25.53 -6.87 -18.63
C ALA A 104 -26.28 -6.21 -17.45
N THR A 105 -26.37 -6.88 -16.29
CA THR A 105 -27.03 -6.36 -15.09
C THR A 105 -26.28 -5.21 -14.43
N SER A 106 -24.94 -5.20 -14.52
CA SER A 106 -24.09 -4.18 -13.94
C SER A 106 -23.89 -2.99 -14.87
N GLY A 107 -23.89 -3.23 -16.18
CA GLY A 107 -23.65 -2.21 -17.20
C GLY A 107 -22.21 -1.67 -17.19
N GLY A 108 -21.85 -0.94 -18.24
CA GLY A 108 -20.51 -0.36 -18.36
C GLY A 108 -19.39 -1.40 -18.53
N PHE A 109 -18.19 -1.02 -18.11
CA PHE A 109 -16.96 -1.75 -18.35
C PHE A 109 -16.07 -1.73 -17.11
N ASN A 110 -15.56 -2.88 -16.68
CA ASN A 110 -14.53 -2.93 -15.65
C ASN A 110 -13.17 -2.59 -16.24
N ARG A 111 -12.30 -2.07 -15.39
CA ARG A 111 -10.91 -1.74 -15.66
C ARG A 111 -10.08 -2.05 -14.43
N HIS A 112 -8.88 -2.54 -14.65
CA HIS A 112 -7.86 -2.64 -13.61
C HIS A 112 -6.49 -2.31 -14.19
N ALA A 113 -5.58 -1.82 -13.36
CA ALA A 113 -4.17 -1.76 -13.68
C ALA A 113 -3.31 -2.01 -12.45
N THR A 114 -2.11 -2.54 -12.67
CA THR A 114 -1.11 -2.80 -11.63
C THR A 114 -0.08 -1.68 -11.63
N ILE A 115 -0.07 -0.90 -10.54
CA ILE A 115 1.00 0.02 -10.21
C ILE A 115 2.20 -0.81 -9.74
N SER A 116 3.39 -0.51 -10.24
CA SER A 116 4.63 -1.20 -9.87
C SER A 116 5.77 -0.23 -9.56
N SER A 117 6.88 -0.76 -9.06
CA SER A 117 8.08 0.01 -8.71
C SER A 117 7.84 1.11 -7.68
N LEU A 118 6.86 0.91 -6.78
CA LEU A 118 6.65 1.78 -5.64
C LEU A 118 7.88 1.77 -4.75
N GLN A 119 8.18 2.92 -4.16
CA GLN A 119 9.28 3.10 -3.21
C GLN A 119 8.76 2.97 -1.79
N GLU A 120 9.60 2.51 -0.87
CA GLU A 120 9.31 2.47 0.56
C GLU A 120 8.98 3.87 1.10
N HIS A 121 8.26 3.93 2.22
CA HIS A 121 7.99 5.17 2.97
C HIS A 121 7.44 6.36 2.17
N THR A 122 6.75 6.10 1.07
CA THR A 122 6.35 7.14 0.13
C THR A 122 4.83 7.28 0.12
N ALA A 123 4.35 8.50 0.34
CA ALA A 123 2.96 8.84 0.11
C ALA A 123 2.76 9.05 -1.40
N TYR A 124 1.82 8.34 -2.01
CA TYR A 124 1.48 8.43 -3.42
C TYR A 124 0.08 9.02 -3.60
N SER A 125 -0.06 9.87 -4.62
CA SER A 125 -1.35 10.31 -5.12
C SER A 125 -1.60 9.63 -6.46
N TYR A 126 -2.84 9.20 -6.70
CA TYR A 126 -3.22 8.54 -7.94
C TYR A 126 -4.62 8.95 -8.41
N ARG A 127 -4.87 8.82 -9.71
CA ARG A 127 -6.19 8.95 -10.34
C ARG A 127 -6.32 7.96 -11.48
N VAL A 128 -7.54 7.55 -11.79
CA VAL A 128 -7.83 6.59 -12.86
C VAL A 128 -8.77 7.24 -13.87
N GLY A 129 -8.64 6.90 -15.14
CA GLY A 129 -9.48 7.53 -16.16
C GLY A 129 -8.79 7.61 -17.52
N ALA A 130 -9.16 8.64 -18.26
CA ALA A 130 -8.44 9.09 -19.44
C ALA A 130 -8.43 10.62 -19.48
N GLU A 131 -7.65 11.17 -20.42
CA GLU A 131 -7.56 12.62 -20.61
C GLU A 131 -8.94 13.26 -20.79
N GLY A 132 -9.22 14.31 -20.00
CA GLY A 132 -10.53 14.97 -19.96
C GLY A 132 -11.64 14.22 -19.21
N SER A 133 -11.39 13.03 -18.65
CA SER A 133 -12.37 12.24 -17.87
C SER A 133 -11.67 11.42 -16.78
N TRP A 134 -10.99 12.13 -15.87
CA TRP A 134 -10.31 11.55 -14.71
C TRP A 134 -11.25 11.40 -13.51
N SER A 135 -11.03 10.37 -12.70
CA SER A 135 -11.58 10.28 -11.35
C SER A 135 -11.10 11.44 -10.47
N PRO A 136 -11.71 11.65 -9.28
CA PRO A 136 -11.04 12.36 -8.20
C PRO A 136 -9.65 11.79 -7.92
N THR A 137 -8.77 12.62 -7.36
CA THR A 137 -7.45 12.18 -6.87
C THR A 137 -7.63 11.45 -5.54
N TYR A 138 -7.04 10.26 -5.45
CA TYR A 138 -6.94 9.44 -4.25
C TYR A 138 -5.47 9.35 -3.80
N SER A 139 -5.23 8.82 -2.60
CA SER A 139 -3.87 8.69 -2.08
C SER A 139 -3.71 7.46 -1.20
N PHE A 140 -2.54 6.84 -1.26
CA PHE A 140 -2.12 5.77 -0.35
C PHE A 140 -0.68 6.01 0.10
N LYS A 141 -0.20 5.24 1.07
CA LYS A 141 1.16 5.33 1.57
C LYS A 141 1.81 3.95 1.65
N THR A 142 3.02 3.82 1.13
CA THR A 142 3.88 2.67 1.38
C THR A 142 4.65 2.83 2.70
N GLN A 143 4.93 1.71 3.35
CA GLN A 143 5.79 1.66 4.54
C GLN A 143 7.18 1.11 4.14
N ASP A 144 7.97 0.67 5.12
CA ASP A 144 9.09 -0.24 4.86
C ASP A 144 8.57 -1.49 4.13
N PHE A 145 9.33 -2.04 3.19
CA PHE A 145 8.98 -3.31 2.53
C PHE A 145 9.47 -4.53 3.33
N GLU A 146 10.12 -4.30 4.46
CA GLU A 146 10.59 -5.34 5.37
C GLU A 146 10.15 -5.05 6.81
N GLY A 147 10.29 -6.06 7.68
CA GLY A 147 10.08 -5.94 9.11
C GLY A 147 8.62 -6.10 9.56
N ASP A 148 8.41 -5.80 10.84
CA ASP A 148 7.13 -5.97 11.52
C ASP A 148 6.03 -5.10 10.89
N TYR A 149 4.81 -5.64 10.83
CA TYR A 149 3.65 -4.89 10.37
C TYR A 149 2.35 -5.44 10.97
N ASP A 150 1.27 -4.68 10.83
CA ASP A 150 -0.06 -5.08 11.24
C ASP A 150 -0.98 -5.12 10.01
N PHE A 151 -1.86 -6.13 9.93
CA PHE A 151 -2.99 -6.14 9.01
C PHE A 151 -4.31 -6.35 9.75
N LEU A 152 -5.40 -5.90 9.14
CA LEU A 152 -6.75 -5.99 9.70
C LEU A 152 -7.58 -6.96 8.88
N PHE A 153 -8.27 -7.88 9.53
CA PHE A 153 -9.12 -8.90 8.94
C PHE A 153 -10.59 -8.64 9.31
N TYR A 154 -11.47 -8.70 8.32
CA TYR A 154 -12.90 -8.39 8.46
C TYR A 154 -13.77 -9.55 7.97
N GLY A 155 -14.58 -10.11 8.86
CA GLY A 155 -15.60 -11.09 8.49
C GLY A 155 -16.85 -10.41 7.93
N ASP A 156 -17.39 -10.97 6.85
CA ASP A 156 -18.79 -10.84 6.43
C ASP A 156 -19.42 -9.43 6.57
N PRO A 157 -18.92 -8.41 5.83
CA PRO A 157 -19.66 -7.15 5.68
C PRO A 157 -21.05 -7.39 5.11
N GLN A 158 -21.18 -8.32 4.16
CA GLN A 158 -22.40 -8.86 3.56
C GLN A 158 -23.50 -7.81 3.41
N ILE A 159 -23.19 -6.77 2.64
CA ILE A 159 -24.07 -5.62 2.47
C ILE A 159 -25.38 -6.08 1.80
N GLY A 160 -26.51 -5.83 2.46
CA GLY A 160 -27.84 -6.24 2.05
C GLY A 160 -28.47 -7.31 2.96
N SER A 161 -27.68 -8.00 3.78
CA SER A 161 -28.16 -9.14 4.58
C SER A 161 -29.21 -8.75 5.62
N SER A 162 -29.13 -7.54 6.18
CA SER A 162 -30.12 -7.08 7.16
C SER A 162 -31.49 -6.77 6.54
N GLY A 163 -31.57 -6.75 5.20
CA GLY A 163 -32.68 -6.20 4.44
C GLY A 163 -32.62 -4.67 4.27
N ASN A 164 -31.59 -4.00 4.81
CA ASN A 164 -31.40 -2.55 4.69
C ASN A 164 -29.95 -2.17 4.32
N VAL A 165 -29.71 -2.02 3.01
CA VAL A 165 -28.39 -1.67 2.44
C VAL A 165 -27.76 -0.43 3.08
N ALA A 166 -28.56 0.60 3.41
CA ALA A 166 -28.03 1.84 3.97
C ALA A 166 -27.52 1.67 5.41
N LYS A 167 -28.18 0.82 6.23
CA LYS A 167 -27.72 0.51 7.58
C LYS A 167 -26.50 -0.40 7.58
N ASP A 168 -26.47 -1.38 6.68
CA ASP A 168 -25.30 -2.25 6.50
C ASP A 168 -24.08 -1.42 6.08
N GLN A 169 -24.26 -0.49 5.13
CA GLN A 169 -23.23 0.46 4.72
C GLN A 169 -22.74 1.30 5.92
N ALA A 170 -23.65 1.83 6.73
CA ALA A 170 -23.29 2.65 7.87
C ALA A 170 -22.46 1.87 8.90
N GLY A 171 -22.82 0.62 9.18
CA GLY A 171 -22.05 -0.26 10.06
C GLY A 171 -20.69 -0.65 9.48
N TRP A 172 -20.62 -0.89 8.17
CA TRP A 172 -19.36 -1.18 7.49
C TRP A 172 -18.40 0.01 7.48
N GLN A 173 -18.89 1.19 7.09
CA GLN A 173 -18.16 2.44 7.11
C GLN A 173 -17.60 2.74 8.50
N ASP A 174 -18.44 2.67 9.53
CA ASP A 174 -18.04 2.95 10.91
C ASP A 174 -17.00 1.93 11.42
N THR A 175 -17.11 0.65 11.04
CA THR A 175 -16.07 -0.34 11.38
C THR A 175 -14.72 0.01 10.77
N LEU A 176 -14.66 0.38 9.49
CA LEU A 176 -13.41 0.82 8.86
C LEU A 176 -12.85 2.10 9.49
N ASP A 177 -13.72 3.06 9.82
CA ASP A 177 -13.28 4.32 10.43
C ASP A 177 -12.68 4.10 11.82
N VAL A 178 -13.36 3.31 12.66
CA VAL A 178 -12.89 2.97 14.01
C VAL A 178 -11.60 2.15 13.96
N SER A 179 -11.56 1.09 13.14
CA SER A 179 -10.43 0.16 13.11
C SER A 179 -9.16 0.85 12.59
N LEU A 180 -9.28 1.70 11.58
CA LEU A 180 -8.15 2.44 10.99
C LEU A 180 -7.76 3.68 11.78
N ALA A 181 -8.69 4.30 12.52
CA ALA A 181 -8.33 5.33 13.50
C ALA A 181 -7.49 4.74 14.64
N ALA A 182 -7.82 3.52 15.10
CA ALA A 182 -7.04 2.82 16.12
C ALA A 182 -5.72 2.23 15.56
N ASN A 183 -5.67 1.92 14.27
CA ASN A 183 -4.53 1.28 13.62
C ASN A 183 -4.10 2.04 12.35
N PRO A 184 -3.63 3.30 12.47
CA PRO A 184 -3.32 4.13 11.30
C PRO A 184 -2.20 3.59 10.42
N ASN A 185 -1.34 2.72 10.99
CA ASN A 185 -0.23 2.08 10.30
C ASN A 185 -0.54 0.65 9.83
N ALA A 186 -1.80 0.19 9.90
CA ALA A 186 -2.17 -1.07 9.27
C ALA A 186 -1.83 -1.03 7.79
N GLU A 187 -1.16 -2.07 7.29
CA GLU A 187 -0.63 -2.06 5.92
C GLU A 187 -1.57 -2.71 4.92
N LEU A 188 -2.40 -3.66 5.38
CA LEU A 188 -3.36 -4.40 4.56
C LEU A 188 -4.73 -4.51 5.24
N LEU A 189 -5.78 -4.56 4.43
CA LEU A 189 -7.14 -4.94 4.83
C LEU A 189 -7.48 -6.28 4.16
N VAL A 190 -7.72 -7.31 4.95
CA VAL A 190 -7.97 -8.68 4.48
C VAL A 190 -9.44 -9.01 4.70
N SER A 191 -10.07 -9.54 3.67
CA SER A 191 -11.47 -9.95 3.66
C SER A 191 -11.64 -11.37 4.20
N GLY A 192 -12.73 -11.65 4.91
CA GLY A 192 -13.22 -13.02 5.17
C GLY A 192 -14.19 -13.53 4.10
N GLY A 193 -14.59 -12.70 3.15
CA GLY A 193 -15.58 -13.01 2.12
C GLY A 193 -16.94 -12.37 2.38
N ASP A 194 -17.88 -12.62 1.47
CA ASP A 194 -19.23 -12.07 1.48
C ASP A 194 -19.22 -10.55 1.61
N GLN A 195 -18.71 -9.85 0.59
CA GLN A 195 -18.76 -8.39 0.59
C GLN A 195 -20.21 -7.90 0.43
N VAL A 196 -21.00 -8.62 -0.36
CA VAL A 196 -22.41 -8.30 -0.64
C VAL A 196 -23.29 -9.52 -0.40
N GLU A 197 -24.57 -9.30 -0.09
CA GLU A 197 -25.56 -10.37 0.11
C GLU A 197 -25.99 -11.05 -1.20
N THR A 198 -25.97 -10.33 -2.32
CA THR A 198 -26.43 -10.85 -3.62
C THR A 198 -25.47 -10.45 -4.71
N ALA A 199 -24.68 -11.43 -5.17
CA ALA A 199 -23.54 -11.28 -6.08
C ALA A 199 -23.62 -10.15 -7.12
N ASN A 200 -24.71 -10.04 -7.90
CA ASN A 200 -24.80 -9.06 -9.01
C ASN A 200 -25.63 -7.80 -8.67
N THR A 201 -25.93 -7.54 -7.39
CA THR A 201 -26.70 -6.35 -7.00
C THR A 201 -25.78 -5.15 -6.81
N GLU A 202 -25.64 -4.32 -7.86
CA GLU A 202 -24.73 -3.16 -7.84
C GLU A 202 -25.00 -2.16 -6.73
N ALA A 203 -26.24 -2.03 -6.24
CA ALA A 203 -26.52 -1.15 -5.10
C ALA A 203 -25.81 -1.61 -3.81
N GLN A 204 -25.62 -2.92 -3.63
CA GLN A 204 -24.87 -3.47 -2.49
C GLN A 204 -23.36 -3.28 -2.70
N TRP A 205 -22.85 -3.47 -3.92
CA TRP A 205 -21.44 -3.17 -4.25
C TRP A 205 -21.11 -1.68 -4.07
N ASN A 206 -21.97 -0.79 -4.55
CA ASN A 206 -21.81 0.65 -4.37
C ASN A 206 -21.75 1.03 -2.88
N ALA A 207 -22.55 0.38 -2.05
CA ALA A 207 -22.56 0.59 -0.60
C ALA A 207 -21.32 0.00 0.08
N PHE A 208 -20.88 -1.20 -0.30
CA PHE A 208 -19.64 -1.80 0.17
C PHE A 208 -18.41 -0.93 -0.17
N LEU A 209 -18.36 -0.39 -1.38
CA LEU A 209 -17.27 0.43 -1.92
C LEU A 209 -17.36 1.91 -1.54
N ALA A 210 -18.43 2.34 -0.88
CA ALA A 210 -18.63 3.74 -0.49
C ALA A 210 -17.48 4.31 0.37
N PRO A 211 -16.90 3.57 1.34
CA PRO A 211 -15.83 4.10 2.19
C PRO A 211 -14.58 4.53 1.42
N ASP A 212 -14.11 5.74 1.68
CA ASP A 212 -12.88 6.28 1.07
C ASP A 212 -11.64 5.48 1.48
N LYS A 213 -11.69 4.80 2.63
CA LYS A 213 -10.61 3.93 3.14
C LYS A 213 -10.22 2.84 2.15
N LEU A 214 -11.16 2.34 1.34
CA LEU A 214 -10.91 1.35 0.30
C LEU A 214 -10.15 1.92 -0.93
N ARG A 215 -9.92 3.24 -0.99
CA ARG A 215 -9.00 3.88 -1.94
C ARG A 215 -7.65 4.26 -1.31
N GLN A 216 -7.49 4.05 0.01
CA GLN A 216 -6.31 4.48 0.78
C GLN A 216 -5.48 3.31 1.28
N TYR A 217 -6.12 2.19 1.60
CA TYR A 217 -5.50 0.98 2.11
C TYR A 217 -5.77 -0.19 1.14
N PRO A 218 -4.77 -1.04 0.86
CA PRO A 218 -4.95 -2.15 -0.07
C PRO A 218 -5.87 -3.23 0.53
N TRP A 219 -6.90 -3.59 -0.24
CA TRP A 219 -7.84 -4.65 0.05
C TRP A 219 -7.39 -5.99 -0.57
N ALA A 220 -7.29 -7.03 0.26
CA ALA A 220 -7.11 -8.42 -0.16
C ALA A 220 -8.46 -9.13 -0.07
N ALA A 221 -9.09 -9.34 -1.23
CA ALA A 221 -10.44 -9.87 -1.32
C ALA A 221 -10.46 -11.39 -1.28
N THR A 222 -11.34 -11.95 -0.46
CA THR A 222 -11.68 -13.38 -0.45
C THR A 222 -13.10 -13.51 -0.99
N ILE A 223 -13.36 -14.53 -1.79
CA ILE A 223 -14.68 -14.76 -2.38
C ILE A 223 -15.55 -15.62 -1.43
N GLY A 224 -16.73 -15.13 -1.08
CA GLY A 224 -17.72 -15.87 -0.28
C GLY A 224 -18.86 -16.47 -1.11
N ASN A 225 -19.78 -17.18 -0.45
CA ASN A 225 -20.89 -17.84 -1.12
C ASN A 225 -21.99 -16.88 -1.61
N HIS A 226 -22.05 -15.68 -1.06
CA HIS A 226 -22.92 -14.62 -1.56
C HIS A 226 -22.30 -13.84 -2.73
N ASP A 227 -20.98 -13.91 -2.89
CA ASP A 227 -20.24 -13.29 -4.00
C ASP A 227 -20.16 -14.21 -5.25
N VAL A 228 -20.02 -15.53 -5.04
CA VAL A 228 -19.66 -16.50 -6.09
C VAL A 228 -20.70 -16.63 -7.21
N GLY A 229 -21.98 -16.41 -6.90
CA GLY A 229 -23.11 -16.63 -7.81
C GLY A 229 -23.17 -15.67 -9.00
N GLY A 230 -22.25 -14.71 -9.09
CA GLY A 230 -22.21 -13.68 -10.11
C GLY A 230 -20.80 -13.35 -10.58
N LYS A 231 -20.69 -12.50 -11.60
CA LYS A 231 -19.39 -12.08 -12.15
C LYS A 231 -18.91 -10.77 -11.55
N ALA A 232 -19.78 -10.06 -10.84
CA ALA A 232 -19.49 -8.73 -10.30
C ALA A 232 -18.29 -8.74 -9.33
N TYR A 233 -18.09 -9.82 -8.55
CA TYR A 233 -16.90 -9.98 -7.70
C TYR A 233 -15.61 -9.80 -8.50
N GLU A 234 -15.42 -10.56 -9.58
CA GLU A 234 -14.22 -10.44 -10.42
C GLU A 234 -14.14 -9.10 -11.17
N GLN A 235 -15.27 -8.45 -11.41
CA GLN A 235 -15.34 -7.16 -12.11
C GLN A 235 -14.95 -6.01 -11.17
N HIS A 236 -15.30 -6.08 -9.89
CA HIS A 236 -14.94 -5.10 -8.87
C HIS A 236 -13.58 -5.37 -8.21
N LEU A 237 -13.13 -6.63 -8.18
CA LEU A 237 -12.00 -7.08 -7.37
C LEU A 237 -11.02 -7.91 -8.20
N PHE A 238 -10.06 -7.24 -8.84
CA PHE A 238 -8.95 -7.93 -9.50
C PHE A 238 -7.82 -8.27 -8.51
N THR A 239 -7.28 -9.49 -8.60
CA THR A 239 -6.33 -10.07 -7.63
C THR A 239 -5.01 -10.52 -8.30
N PRO A 240 -3.86 -10.40 -7.62
CA PRO A 240 -2.54 -10.77 -8.16
C PRO A 240 -2.40 -12.29 -8.28
N ASN A 241 -1.56 -12.79 -9.20
CA ASN A 241 -1.21 -14.22 -9.32
C ASN A 241 -2.39 -15.22 -9.29
N THR A 242 -3.54 -14.82 -9.83
CA THR A 242 -4.77 -15.63 -9.74
C THR A 242 -4.74 -16.79 -10.73
N ASP A 243 -4.93 -18.01 -10.24
CA ASP A 243 -5.23 -19.19 -11.06
C ASP A 243 -6.74 -19.25 -11.33
N ARG A 244 -7.10 -19.06 -12.61
CA ARG A 244 -8.49 -19.11 -13.07
C ARG A 244 -8.86 -20.46 -13.72
N SER A 245 -8.18 -21.54 -13.36
CA SER A 245 -8.48 -22.87 -13.87
C SER A 245 -9.85 -23.35 -13.39
N GLY A 246 -10.54 -24.11 -14.25
CA GLY A 246 -11.90 -24.59 -13.98
C GLY A 246 -12.09 -25.31 -12.64
N PRO A 247 -11.17 -26.16 -12.18
CA PRO A 247 -11.23 -26.80 -10.86
C PRO A 247 -11.45 -25.84 -9.66
N LEU A 248 -11.01 -24.59 -9.78
CA LEU A 248 -11.11 -23.56 -8.74
C LEU A 248 -12.38 -22.70 -8.85
N TYR A 249 -13.32 -23.09 -9.72
CA TYR A 249 -14.65 -22.52 -9.86
C TYR A 249 -15.70 -23.53 -9.43
N ALA A 250 -16.72 -23.07 -8.69
CA ALA A 250 -17.79 -23.92 -8.16
C ALA A 250 -18.54 -24.75 -9.21
N ASN A 251 -18.58 -24.27 -10.47
CA ASN A 251 -19.21 -24.95 -11.59
C ASN A 251 -18.21 -25.54 -12.60
N GLY A 252 -16.91 -25.52 -12.30
CA GLY A 252 -15.87 -26.02 -13.20
C GLY A 252 -15.58 -25.13 -14.42
N ASN A 253 -16.23 -23.98 -14.57
CA ASN A 253 -16.21 -23.20 -15.81
C ASN A 253 -15.88 -21.71 -15.55
N PRO A 254 -14.63 -21.28 -15.81
CA PRO A 254 -14.20 -19.89 -15.59
C PRO A 254 -14.82 -18.90 -16.59
N ALA A 255 -15.33 -19.40 -17.73
CA ALA A 255 -16.02 -18.60 -18.75
C ALA A 255 -17.51 -18.40 -18.46
N SER A 256 -18.03 -18.94 -17.35
CA SER A 256 -19.41 -18.73 -16.93
C SER A 256 -19.63 -17.35 -16.28
N ASN A 257 -20.88 -17.07 -15.93
CA ASN A 257 -21.26 -15.84 -15.21
C ASN A 257 -21.04 -15.91 -13.70
N THR A 258 -20.27 -16.88 -13.20
CA THR A 258 -19.86 -16.97 -11.79
C THR A 258 -18.40 -16.55 -11.64
N SER A 259 -18.05 -16.14 -10.43
CA SER A 259 -16.69 -15.79 -10.04
C SER A 259 -15.98 -16.96 -9.35
N GLY A 260 -14.65 -16.90 -9.30
CA GLY A 260 -13.82 -17.91 -8.65
C GLY A 260 -12.33 -17.75 -8.93
N GLY A 261 -11.58 -18.82 -8.68
CA GLY A 261 -10.13 -18.85 -8.73
C GLY A 261 -9.48 -18.71 -7.36
N ASP A 262 -8.24 -19.18 -7.26
CA ASP A 262 -7.39 -19.02 -6.08
C ASP A 262 -6.24 -18.08 -6.42
N TYR A 263 -5.71 -17.36 -5.45
CA TYR A 263 -4.61 -16.44 -5.69
C TYR A 263 -3.62 -16.37 -4.52
N TRP A 264 -2.44 -15.81 -4.78
CA TRP A 264 -1.41 -15.67 -3.76
C TRP A 264 -0.61 -14.38 -3.94
N TYR A 265 -0.02 -13.91 -2.85
CA TYR A 265 0.93 -12.81 -2.84
C TYR A 265 1.86 -12.95 -1.64
N ILE A 266 3.02 -12.33 -1.72
CA ILE A 266 3.92 -12.22 -0.58
C ILE A 266 3.88 -10.77 -0.13
N TYR A 267 3.60 -10.54 1.15
CA TYR A 267 3.70 -9.22 1.75
C TYR A 267 4.57 -9.30 3.00
N LYS A 268 5.75 -8.69 2.88
CA LYS A 268 6.94 -8.81 3.69
C LYS A 268 7.29 -10.27 3.93
N ASP A 269 7.38 -10.66 5.19
CA ASP A 269 7.70 -12.01 5.62
C ASP A 269 6.50 -12.99 5.57
N VAL A 270 5.41 -12.67 4.87
CA VAL A 270 4.19 -13.50 4.86
C VAL A 270 3.77 -13.89 3.45
N LEU A 271 3.67 -15.20 3.20
CA LEU A 271 3.00 -15.77 2.04
C LEU A 271 1.51 -15.90 2.34
N PHE A 272 0.69 -15.11 1.65
CA PHE A 272 -0.76 -15.23 1.67
C PHE A 272 -1.23 -16.08 0.51
N ILE A 273 -2.12 -17.04 0.80
CA ILE A 273 -2.80 -17.84 -0.22
C ILE A 273 -4.30 -17.81 0.07
N ASP A 274 -5.07 -17.30 -0.88
CA ASP A 274 -6.50 -17.12 -0.79
C ASP A 274 -7.23 -18.12 -1.69
N LEU A 275 -8.21 -18.82 -1.13
CA LEU A 275 -8.90 -19.93 -1.79
C LEU A 275 -10.38 -19.63 -2.00
N ASN A 276 -10.88 -19.95 -3.19
CA ASN A 276 -12.31 -19.99 -3.46
C ASN A 276 -12.95 -21.25 -2.87
N SER A 277 -13.21 -21.23 -1.56
CA SER A 277 -13.86 -22.34 -0.84
C SER A 277 -15.28 -22.70 -1.31
N ASN A 278 -15.86 -21.97 -2.27
CA ASN A 278 -17.10 -22.35 -2.94
C ASN A 278 -16.93 -23.51 -3.93
N SER A 279 -15.69 -23.82 -4.35
CA SER A 279 -15.43 -24.99 -5.18
C SER A 279 -15.35 -26.24 -4.31
N TYR A 280 -16.32 -27.13 -4.47
CA TYR A 280 -16.37 -28.45 -3.86
C TYR A 280 -16.59 -29.51 -4.95
N THR A 281 -16.23 -30.76 -4.65
CA THR A 281 -16.50 -31.87 -5.57
C THR A 281 -18.01 -32.06 -5.70
N SER A 282 -18.56 -31.75 -6.88
CA SER A 282 -20.00 -31.79 -7.14
C SER A 282 -20.32 -32.49 -8.47
N ALA A 283 -21.57 -32.93 -8.62
CA ALA A 283 -22.07 -33.44 -9.89
C ALA A 283 -22.12 -32.38 -11.00
N SER A 284 -22.09 -31.09 -10.62
CA SER A 284 -22.20 -29.93 -11.49
C SER A 284 -20.85 -29.48 -12.08
N GLY A 285 -19.74 -30.09 -11.68
CA GLY A 285 -18.38 -29.70 -12.04
C GLY A 285 -17.57 -29.17 -10.84
N GLY A 286 -16.40 -28.59 -11.15
CA GLY A 286 -15.39 -28.17 -10.18
C GLY A 286 -14.23 -29.17 -10.07
N GLY A 287 -13.25 -28.87 -9.23
CA GLY A 287 -12.21 -29.81 -8.79
C GLY A 287 -12.14 -29.94 -7.27
N GLY A 288 -12.82 -29.05 -6.56
CA GLY A 288 -13.07 -29.16 -5.13
C GLY A 288 -11.82 -29.05 -4.26
N ASP A 289 -11.95 -29.55 -3.04
CA ASP A 289 -10.94 -29.51 -1.99
C ASP A 289 -9.59 -30.11 -2.43
N GLU A 290 -9.57 -31.12 -3.30
CA GLU A 290 -8.34 -31.72 -3.85
C GLU A 290 -7.57 -30.70 -4.71
N ALA A 291 -8.26 -29.93 -5.56
CA ALA A 291 -7.62 -28.92 -6.39
C ALA A 291 -7.01 -27.80 -5.54
N HIS A 292 -7.71 -27.36 -4.49
CA HIS A 292 -7.20 -26.38 -3.54
C HIS A 292 -5.96 -26.89 -2.79
N ILE A 293 -5.98 -28.13 -2.29
CA ILE A 293 -4.81 -28.73 -1.63
C ILE A 293 -3.63 -28.81 -2.61
N GLY A 294 -3.88 -29.21 -3.86
CA GLY A 294 -2.86 -29.24 -4.91
C GLY A 294 -2.27 -27.85 -5.20
N TYR A 295 -3.12 -26.84 -5.27
CA TYR A 295 -2.72 -25.44 -5.46
C TYR A 295 -1.86 -24.93 -4.30
N VAL A 296 -2.35 -25.05 -3.06
CA VAL A 296 -1.61 -24.66 -1.84
C VAL A 296 -0.26 -25.37 -1.76
N THR A 297 -0.22 -26.68 -2.03
CA THR A 297 1.02 -27.47 -2.09
C THR A 297 2.00 -26.89 -3.10
N ASN A 298 1.53 -26.55 -4.30
CA ASN A 298 2.38 -26.01 -5.36
C ASN A 298 2.92 -24.62 -5.03
N VAL A 299 2.08 -23.74 -4.48
CA VAL A 299 2.48 -22.38 -4.09
C VAL A 299 3.50 -22.43 -2.95
N ILE A 300 3.24 -23.19 -1.89
CA ILE A 300 4.17 -23.34 -0.75
C ILE A 300 5.50 -23.93 -1.20
N ASN A 301 5.50 -24.99 -2.02
CA ASN A 301 6.75 -25.59 -2.52
C ASN A 301 7.59 -24.62 -3.36
N GLN A 302 6.97 -23.63 -3.99
CA GLN A 302 7.66 -22.65 -4.83
C GLN A 302 8.08 -21.39 -4.06
N HIS A 303 7.31 -20.98 -3.03
CA HIS A 303 7.39 -19.64 -2.47
C HIS A 303 7.55 -19.57 -0.95
N ALA A 304 7.39 -20.67 -0.20
CA ALA A 304 7.53 -20.63 1.26
C ALA A 304 8.95 -20.29 1.73
N ALA A 305 9.97 -20.45 0.87
CA ALA A 305 11.34 -20.02 1.19
C ALA A 305 11.52 -18.49 1.16
N ASP A 306 10.58 -17.76 0.55
CA ASP A 306 10.60 -16.30 0.43
C ASP A 306 9.83 -15.62 1.57
N ALA A 307 9.23 -16.40 2.49
CA ALA A 307 8.44 -15.92 3.62
C ALA A 307 8.83 -16.64 4.92
N LYS A 308 8.50 -16.03 6.06
CA LYS A 308 8.62 -16.67 7.38
C LYS A 308 7.32 -17.30 7.83
N TRP A 309 6.21 -16.74 7.38
CA TRP A 309 4.85 -17.14 7.75
C TRP A 309 4.05 -17.52 6.52
N THR A 310 3.24 -18.56 6.64
CA THR A 310 2.23 -18.90 5.63
C THR A 310 0.83 -18.72 6.22
N VAL A 311 0.06 -17.81 5.62
CA VAL A 311 -1.31 -17.49 6.00
C VAL A 311 -2.26 -17.93 4.88
N LEU A 312 -3.23 -18.77 5.21
CA LEU A 312 -4.34 -19.08 4.32
C LEU A 312 -5.55 -18.22 4.64
N VAL A 313 -6.28 -17.82 3.61
CA VAL A 313 -7.57 -17.13 3.76
C VAL A 313 -8.60 -17.82 2.88
N TYR A 314 -9.74 -18.19 3.45
CA TYR A 314 -10.87 -18.70 2.67
C TYR A 314 -12.16 -18.56 3.46
N HIS A 315 -13.28 -18.44 2.75
CA HIS A 315 -14.53 -17.99 3.36
C HIS A 315 -15.16 -18.96 4.38
N HIS A 316 -15.45 -20.21 3.99
CA HIS A 316 -16.23 -21.14 4.82
C HIS A 316 -15.51 -21.53 6.12
N SER A 317 -16.09 -21.24 7.28
CA SER A 317 -15.53 -21.56 8.60
C SER A 317 -15.67 -23.04 8.96
N ILE A 318 -14.59 -23.80 8.80
CA ILE A 318 -14.56 -25.23 9.13
C ILE A 318 -14.64 -25.48 10.65
N TYR A 319 -14.29 -24.49 11.46
CA TYR A 319 -14.36 -24.50 12.93
C TYR A 319 -15.39 -23.48 13.45
N SER A 320 -16.54 -23.45 12.77
CA SER A 320 -17.73 -22.68 13.15
C SER A 320 -18.24 -23.07 14.55
N PRO A 321 -18.53 -22.09 15.43
CA PRO A 321 -19.24 -22.32 16.69
C PRO A 321 -20.77 -22.24 16.58
N ALA A 322 -21.32 -21.77 15.45
CA ALA A 322 -22.72 -21.39 15.32
C ALA A 322 -23.48 -22.25 14.29
N ASP A 323 -24.19 -21.60 13.36
CA ASP A 323 -25.15 -22.23 12.44
C ASP A 323 -24.47 -23.23 11.49
N HIS A 324 -23.20 -23.00 11.13
CA HIS A 324 -22.47 -23.81 10.17
C HIS A 324 -21.63 -24.93 10.81
N ALA A 325 -21.72 -25.13 12.12
CA ALA A 325 -20.86 -26.07 12.84
C ALA A 325 -21.06 -27.53 12.37
N GLN A 326 -22.29 -27.86 11.94
CA GLN A 326 -22.70 -29.21 11.57
C GLN A 326 -22.73 -29.46 10.06
N ASP A 327 -22.36 -28.48 9.25
CA ASP A 327 -22.42 -28.59 7.80
C ASP A 327 -21.52 -29.72 7.29
N GLY A 328 -22.04 -30.46 6.31
CA GLY A 328 -21.40 -31.70 5.85
C GLY A 328 -20.06 -31.45 5.18
N ASP A 329 -19.93 -30.36 4.42
CA ASP A 329 -18.68 -29.92 3.80
C ASP A 329 -17.67 -29.45 4.85
N ASN A 330 -18.12 -28.72 5.89
CA ASN A 330 -17.26 -28.38 7.03
C ASN A 330 -16.72 -29.63 7.75
N LYS A 331 -17.54 -30.68 7.91
CA LYS A 331 -17.08 -31.96 8.49
C LYS A 331 -16.02 -32.65 7.63
N VAL A 332 -16.17 -32.62 6.30
CA VAL A 332 -15.17 -33.18 5.36
C VAL A 332 -13.87 -32.38 5.44
N ARG A 333 -13.96 -31.05 5.32
CA ARG A 333 -12.80 -30.15 5.30
C ARG A 333 -12.03 -30.16 6.62
N ARG A 334 -12.68 -30.33 7.77
CA ARG A 334 -12.01 -30.53 9.07
C ARG A 334 -11.06 -31.73 9.14
N VAL A 335 -11.14 -32.64 8.18
CA VAL A 335 -10.18 -33.75 8.06
C VAL A 335 -9.08 -33.39 7.06
N ASP A 336 -9.46 -33.08 5.82
CA ASP A 336 -8.51 -33.01 4.72
C ASP A 336 -7.65 -31.74 4.78
N PHE A 337 -8.26 -30.58 5.04
CA PHE A 337 -7.56 -29.30 5.09
C PHE A 337 -6.56 -29.23 6.24
N PRO A 338 -6.94 -29.47 7.52
CA PRO A 338 -5.97 -29.49 8.60
C PRO A 338 -4.85 -30.50 8.41
N THR A 339 -5.13 -31.67 7.84
CA THR A 339 -4.10 -32.66 7.53
C THR A 339 -3.10 -32.16 6.49
N ALA A 340 -3.57 -31.52 5.41
CA ALA A 340 -2.69 -30.92 4.40
C ALA A 340 -1.92 -29.72 4.96
N PHE A 341 -2.61 -28.77 5.60
CA PHE A 341 -2.04 -27.51 6.06
C PHE A 341 -0.99 -27.73 7.17
N SER A 342 -1.23 -28.69 8.07
CA SER A 342 -0.24 -29.11 9.08
C SER A 342 1.04 -29.66 8.45
N LYS A 343 0.94 -30.42 7.36
CA LYS A 343 2.11 -30.97 6.65
C LYS A 343 2.87 -29.93 5.85
N LEU A 344 2.16 -28.93 5.35
CA LEU A 344 2.72 -27.87 4.51
C LEU A 344 3.29 -26.70 5.32
N GLY A 345 3.15 -26.72 6.66
CA GLY A 345 3.69 -25.67 7.53
C GLY A 345 2.90 -24.36 7.47
N VAL A 346 1.59 -24.45 7.30
CA VAL A 346 0.70 -23.28 7.43
C VAL A 346 0.64 -22.86 8.89
N ASP A 347 0.73 -21.55 9.17
CA ASP A 347 0.73 -21.03 10.54
C ASP A 347 -0.66 -20.58 10.99
N LEU A 348 -1.36 -19.87 10.10
CA LEU A 348 -2.64 -19.22 10.38
C LEU A 348 -3.61 -19.40 9.22
N VAL A 349 -4.87 -19.64 9.56
CA VAL A 349 -5.99 -19.70 8.63
C VAL A 349 -7.06 -18.70 9.09
N LEU A 350 -7.51 -17.83 8.17
CA LEU A 350 -8.52 -16.80 8.42
C LEU A 350 -9.79 -17.07 7.61
N GLN A 351 -10.95 -16.98 8.26
CA GLN A 351 -12.25 -17.41 7.72
C GLN A 351 -13.39 -16.47 8.13
N GLY A 352 -14.50 -16.47 7.37
CA GLY A 352 -15.73 -15.72 7.67
C GLY A 352 -16.92 -16.67 7.82
N HIS A 353 -18.01 -16.41 7.09
CA HIS A 353 -19.19 -17.25 6.87
C HIS A 353 -20.11 -17.50 8.07
N ASP A 354 -19.58 -17.58 9.29
CA ASP A 354 -20.34 -18.03 10.47
C ASP A 354 -20.82 -16.90 11.38
N HIS A 355 -20.61 -15.63 10.99
CA HIS A 355 -21.16 -14.44 11.65
C HIS A 355 -21.10 -14.48 13.18
N SER A 356 -20.01 -15.06 13.69
CA SER A 356 -19.69 -15.26 15.08
C SER A 356 -18.17 -15.40 15.16
N TYR A 357 -17.58 -14.98 16.27
CA TYR A 357 -16.15 -15.09 16.42
C TYR A 357 -15.78 -16.47 16.96
N SER A 358 -14.81 -17.12 16.32
CA SER A 358 -14.11 -18.26 16.92
C SER A 358 -12.61 -18.20 16.69
N ARG A 359 -11.90 -18.74 17.68
CA ARG A 359 -10.49 -19.08 17.56
C ARG A 359 -10.31 -20.53 17.97
N SER A 360 -9.67 -21.31 17.11
CA SER A 360 -9.36 -22.70 17.44
C SER A 360 -8.27 -22.81 18.52
N TYR A 361 -8.15 -23.99 19.12
CA TYR A 361 -6.85 -24.40 19.67
C TYR A 361 -5.80 -24.45 18.56
N VAL A 362 -4.52 -24.57 18.89
CA VAL A 362 -3.56 -24.97 17.85
C VAL A 362 -3.93 -26.39 17.39
N ILE A 363 -4.22 -26.55 16.09
CA ILE A 363 -4.63 -27.82 15.50
C ILE A 363 -3.50 -28.43 14.69
N LYS A 364 -3.27 -29.73 14.86
CA LYS A 364 -2.37 -30.54 14.06
C LYS A 364 -3.10 -31.76 13.53
N ASN A 365 -3.16 -31.92 12.21
CA ASN A 365 -3.81 -33.06 11.53
C ASN A 365 -5.24 -33.34 12.03
N GLY A 366 -6.04 -32.28 12.27
CA GLY A 366 -7.43 -32.40 12.71
C GLY A 366 -7.59 -32.72 14.20
N GLU A 367 -6.54 -32.57 15.02
CA GLU A 367 -6.59 -32.75 16.48
C GLU A 367 -5.90 -31.58 17.19
N LYS A 368 -6.16 -31.37 18.49
CA LYS A 368 -5.39 -30.40 19.28
C LYS A 368 -3.90 -30.79 19.26
N ALA A 369 -3.03 -29.88 18.84
CA ALA A 369 -1.58 -30.12 18.83
C ALA A 369 -1.04 -30.39 20.24
N ASN A 370 -1.60 -29.70 21.23
CA ASN A 370 -1.37 -29.95 22.65
C ASN A 370 -2.71 -30.21 23.36
N PRO A 371 -3.02 -31.46 23.77
CA PRO A 371 -4.24 -31.78 24.51
C PRO A 371 -4.40 -31.04 25.85
N ALA A 372 -3.31 -30.47 26.40
CA ALA A 372 -3.31 -29.72 27.65
C ALA A 372 -3.41 -28.19 27.45
N GLU A 373 -3.48 -27.69 26.21
CA GLU A 373 -3.73 -26.27 25.93
C GLU A 373 -5.03 -25.84 26.60
N GLN A 374 -4.99 -24.78 27.40
CA GLN A 374 -6.15 -24.31 28.14
C GLN A 374 -7.08 -23.47 27.24
N PRO A 375 -8.41 -23.56 27.42
CA PRO A 375 -9.34 -22.65 26.76
C PRO A 375 -8.97 -21.19 27.02
N GLY A 376 -8.99 -20.36 25.98
CA GLY A 376 -8.64 -18.93 26.09
C GLY A 376 -7.18 -18.65 26.44
N ALA A 377 -6.25 -19.59 26.21
CA ALA A 377 -4.83 -19.35 26.41
C ALA A 377 -4.36 -18.11 25.62
N ALA A 378 -3.71 -17.17 26.31
CA ALA A 378 -3.23 -15.91 25.74
C ALA A 378 -1.89 -16.05 25.00
N ASP A 379 -1.20 -17.17 25.21
CA ASP A 379 0.12 -17.47 24.63
C ASP A 379 0.17 -18.96 24.30
N VAL A 380 0.49 -19.29 23.05
CA VAL A 380 0.52 -20.67 22.54
C VAL A 380 1.76 -20.88 21.68
N VAL A 381 2.30 -22.10 21.72
CA VAL A 381 3.39 -22.54 20.84
C VAL A 381 2.79 -23.49 19.82
N ALA A 382 2.92 -23.17 18.53
CA ALA A 382 2.31 -23.96 17.47
C ALA A 382 2.79 -25.43 17.48
N GLY A 383 4.09 -25.64 17.76
CA GLY A 383 4.72 -26.96 17.63
C GLY A 383 4.79 -27.43 16.16
N PRO A 384 5.42 -28.58 15.87
CA PRO A 384 5.63 -29.02 14.49
C PRO A 384 4.29 -29.31 13.80
N GLY A 385 3.95 -28.48 12.80
CA GLY A 385 2.74 -28.58 11.99
C GLY A 385 1.46 -28.16 12.72
N GLY A 386 1.55 -27.35 13.77
CA GLY A 386 0.38 -26.76 14.40
C GLY A 386 -0.09 -25.52 13.65
N VAL A 387 -1.41 -25.40 13.46
CA VAL A 387 -2.06 -24.32 12.71
C VAL A 387 -3.12 -23.69 13.59
N LEU A 388 -3.18 -22.36 13.63
CA LEU A 388 -4.28 -21.62 14.26
C LEU A 388 -5.36 -21.28 13.22
N TYR A 389 -6.63 -21.48 13.57
CA TYR A 389 -7.77 -21.09 12.72
C TYR A 389 -8.59 -20.02 13.42
N VAL A 390 -8.98 -18.99 12.69
CA VAL A 390 -9.72 -17.85 13.21
C VAL A 390 -10.87 -17.50 12.28
N THR A 391 -12.07 -17.43 12.85
CA THR A 391 -13.29 -17.00 12.15
C THR A 391 -13.66 -15.59 12.61
N GLY A 392 -13.81 -14.67 11.66
CA GLY A 392 -14.30 -13.32 11.91
C GLY A 392 -15.80 -13.31 12.17
N ASN A 393 -16.24 -12.40 13.05
CA ASN A 393 -17.66 -12.05 13.18
C ASN A 393 -18.07 -11.07 12.08
N SER A 394 -19.35 -10.72 11.97
CA SER A 394 -19.83 -9.68 11.05
C SER A 394 -19.24 -8.31 11.38
N SER A 395 -18.55 -7.74 10.40
CA SER A 395 -17.92 -6.43 10.48
C SER A 395 -18.88 -5.27 10.19
N SER A 396 -19.99 -5.50 9.49
CA SER A 396 -21.02 -4.47 9.23
C SER A 396 -22.18 -4.51 10.23
N GLY A 397 -22.34 -5.63 10.94
CA GLY A 397 -23.48 -5.89 11.82
C GLY A 397 -24.78 -6.11 11.05
N SER A 398 -24.68 -6.55 9.79
CA SER A 398 -25.82 -6.89 8.96
C SER A 398 -26.53 -8.15 9.44
N LYS A 399 -25.79 -9.12 9.99
CA LYS A 399 -26.28 -10.42 10.45
C LYS A 399 -25.33 -11.06 11.46
N TYR A 400 -25.88 -11.87 12.36
CA TYR A 400 -25.17 -12.63 13.39
C TYR A 400 -25.78 -14.03 13.56
N TYR A 401 -24.99 -14.99 14.03
CA TYR A 401 -25.49 -16.30 14.45
C TYR A 401 -25.19 -16.58 15.93
N ASP A 402 -26.14 -17.23 16.59
CA ASP A 402 -26.00 -17.69 17.97
C ASP A 402 -25.13 -18.95 18.05
N ILE A 403 -24.29 -19.04 19.08
CA ILE A 403 -23.46 -20.22 19.32
C ILE A 403 -24.37 -21.43 19.60
N THR A 404 -24.06 -22.56 18.97
CA THR A 404 -24.83 -23.81 19.12
C THR A 404 -24.13 -24.80 20.05
N ASP A 405 -24.91 -25.69 20.68
CA ASP A 405 -24.37 -26.68 21.60
C ASP A 405 -23.58 -27.81 20.87
N PRO A 406 -22.44 -28.25 21.43
CA PRO A 406 -21.71 -29.39 20.91
C PRO A 406 -22.51 -30.69 21.00
N LYS A 407 -22.19 -31.65 20.11
CA LYS A 407 -22.86 -32.94 20.03
C LYS A 407 -22.19 -33.94 20.97
N THR A 408 -22.77 -34.15 22.14
CA THR A 408 -22.23 -35.05 23.18
C THR A 408 -22.10 -36.52 22.74
N ASN A 409 -22.73 -36.90 21.64
CA ASN A 409 -22.65 -38.22 21.03
C ASN A 409 -21.62 -38.31 19.87
N GLU A 410 -20.93 -37.23 19.55
CA GLU A 410 -19.86 -37.19 18.54
C GLU A 410 -18.46 -37.10 19.18
N PRO A 411 -17.40 -37.55 18.47
CA PRO A 411 -16.03 -37.45 18.95
C PRO A 411 -15.54 -35.99 19.12
N SER A 412 -14.61 -35.79 20.03
CA SER A 412 -13.89 -34.52 20.27
C SER A 412 -12.58 -34.44 19.46
N SER A 413 -12.63 -34.83 18.19
CA SER A 413 -11.49 -34.79 17.25
C SER A 413 -11.96 -34.91 15.80
N GLY A 414 -11.10 -34.51 14.84
CA GLY A 414 -11.32 -34.63 13.40
C GLY A 414 -12.62 -33.98 12.94
N ALA A 415 -13.43 -34.74 12.19
CA ALA A 415 -14.75 -34.31 11.72
C ALA A 415 -15.81 -34.16 12.83
N GLY A 416 -15.54 -34.67 14.04
CA GLY A 416 -16.54 -34.74 15.10
C GLY A 416 -16.90 -33.36 15.65
N ASN A 417 -18.12 -33.20 16.10
CA ASN A 417 -18.61 -31.99 16.76
C ASN A 417 -18.79 -32.17 18.28
N GLY A 418 -17.99 -33.04 18.88
CA GLY A 418 -18.03 -33.31 20.31
C GLY A 418 -17.64 -32.12 21.19
N PRO A 419 -17.99 -32.17 22.49
CA PRO A 419 -17.63 -31.14 23.45
C PRO A 419 -16.13 -31.14 23.74
N ASP A 420 -15.58 -30.00 24.10
CA ASP A 420 -14.21 -29.91 24.61
C ASP A 420 -14.09 -30.54 26.00
N PRO A 421 -13.17 -31.51 26.21
CA PRO A 421 -12.90 -32.05 27.54
C PRO A 421 -12.55 -31.02 28.63
N LEU A 422 -11.99 -29.86 28.26
CA LEU A 422 -11.62 -28.80 29.20
C LEU A 422 -12.66 -27.68 29.31
N ASN A 423 -13.63 -27.63 28.39
CA ASN A 423 -14.72 -26.66 28.36
C ASN A 423 -15.97 -27.27 27.69
N PRO A 424 -16.72 -28.15 28.39
CA PRO A 424 -17.74 -28.99 27.75
C PRO A 424 -18.90 -28.27 27.08
N ASP A 425 -19.09 -26.98 27.37
CA ASP A 425 -20.10 -26.12 26.73
C ASP A 425 -19.64 -25.61 25.35
N SER A 426 -18.40 -25.92 24.95
CA SER A 426 -17.80 -25.50 23.68
C SER A 426 -17.45 -26.69 22.78
N TYR A 427 -17.45 -26.45 21.46
CA TYR A 427 -16.93 -27.42 20.51
C TYR A 427 -15.45 -27.69 20.76
N TRP A 428 -15.02 -28.96 20.63
CA TRP A 428 -13.67 -29.39 20.99
C TRP A 428 -12.53 -28.61 20.32
N TYR A 429 -12.77 -28.08 19.13
CA TYR A 429 -11.80 -27.36 18.33
C TYR A 429 -11.64 -25.90 18.73
N ASN A 430 -12.61 -25.29 19.41
CA ASN A 430 -12.61 -23.86 19.72
C ASN A 430 -12.01 -23.58 21.10
N SER A 431 -10.89 -22.87 21.11
CA SER A 431 -10.28 -22.32 22.33
C SER A 431 -11.11 -21.13 22.86
N VAL A 432 -11.66 -20.34 21.93
CA VAL A 432 -12.59 -19.24 22.22
C VAL A 432 -13.75 -19.27 21.24
N GLN A 433 -14.96 -19.05 21.75
CA GLN A 433 -16.17 -18.81 20.96
C GLN A 433 -16.82 -17.56 21.53
N ASN A 434 -17.23 -16.63 20.68
CA ASN A 434 -17.90 -15.41 21.13
C ASN A 434 -18.98 -14.98 20.15
N GLN A 435 -20.16 -14.73 20.71
CA GLN A 435 -21.21 -13.92 20.10
C GLN A 435 -21.72 -12.95 21.15
N GLU A 436 -21.83 -11.68 20.76
CA GLU A 436 -22.38 -10.62 21.60
C GLU A 436 -23.32 -9.70 20.81
N HIS A 437 -23.56 -10.01 19.53
CA HIS A 437 -24.32 -9.23 18.56
C HIS A 437 -23.73 -7.84 18.32
N VAL A 438 -22.40 -7.76 18.34
CA VAL A 438 -21.62 -6.54 18.10
C VAL A 438 -20.61 -6.75 17.00
N ARG A 439 -20.43 -5.70 16.21
CA ARG A 439 -19.44 -5.64 15.13
C ARG A 439 -18.03 -5.78 15.69
N SER A 440 -17.22 -6.60 15.06
CA SER A 440 -15.81 -6.74 15.40
C SER A 440 -14.93 -6.86 14.16
N TYR A 441 -13.62 -6.71 14.37
CA TYR A 441 -12.58 -6.99 13.39
C TYR A 441 -11.41 -7.66 14.10
N VAL A 442 -10.59 -8.38 13.34
CA VAL A 442 -9.39 -9.01 13.87
C VAL A 442 -8.17 -8.22 13.44
N LYS A 443 -7.31 -7.86 14.40
CA LYS A 443 -5.97 -7.32 14.12
C LYS A 443 -4.96 -8.45 14.20
N VAL A 444 -4.16 -8.62 13.16
CA VAL A 444 -3.02 -9.54 13.16
C VAL A 444 -1.73 -8.74 13.10
N GLN A 445 -0.90 -8.96 14.12
CA GLN A 445 0.41 -8.34 14.26
C GLN A 445 1.46 -9.36 13.82
N VAL A 446 2.10 -9.11 12.69
CA VAL A 446 3.22 -9.92 12.21
C VAL A 446 4.49 -9.37 12.83
N ARG A 447 5.18 -10.22 13.60
CA ARG A 447 6.46 -9.90 14.20
C ARG A 447 7.50 -10.91 13.72
N SER A 448 8.76 -10.58 13.93
CA SER A 448 9.88 -11.47 13.60
C SER A 448 9.76 -12.90 14.14
N ASP A 449 9.22 -13.06 15.34
CA ASP A 449 9.28 -14.30 16.12
C ASP A 449 7.91 -14.79 16.60
N LYS A 450 6.83 -14.11 16.23
CA LYS A 450 5.46 -14.45 16.64
C LYS A 450 4.40 -13.76 15.80
N LEU A 451 3.19 -14.29 15.86
CA LEU A 451 1.97 -13.60 15.44
C LEU A 451 1.18 -13.19 16.70
N VAL A 452 0.58 -12.01 16.72
CA VAL A 452 -0.42 -11.66 17.74
C VAL A 452 -1.75 -11.44 17.05
N VAL A 453 -2.77 -12.21 17.44
CA VAL A 453 -4.11 -12.14 16.87
C VAL A 453 -5.07 -11.61 17.91
N GLU A 454 -5.74 -10.51 17.61
CA GLU A 454 -6.63 -9.78 18.53
C GLU A 454 -7.99 -9.54 17.89
N ASN A 455 -9.07 -10.09 18.46
CA ASN A 455 -10.44 -9.71 18.07
C ASN A 455 -10.87 -8.49 18.88
N LEU A 456 -11.28 -7.43 18.19
CA LEU A 456 -11.55 -6.11 18.75
C LEU A 456 -12.94 -5.65 18.36
N ARG A 457 -13.69 -5.10 19.33
CA ARG A 457 -15.01 -4.51 19.05
C ARG A 457 -14.85 -3.27 18.18
N SER A 458 -15.57 -3.20 17.06
CA SER A 458 -15.69 -1.97 16.27
C SER A 458 -16.98 -1.20 16.56
N GLY A 459 -17.94 -1.80 17.27
CA GLY A 459 -19.21 -1.16 17.63
C GLY A 459 -19.65 -1.49 19.05
N THR A 460 -20.94 -1.27 19.30
CA THR A 460 -21.66 -1.74 20.50
C THR A 460 -23.05 -2.23 20.06
N CYS A 461 -23.95 -2.51 21.02
CA CYS A 461 -25.37 -2.71 20.69
C CYS A 461 -26.05 -1.46 20.13
N ALA A 462 -25.47 -0.26 20.35
CA ALA A 462 -25.99 0.97 19.77
C ALA A 462 -25.68 1.06 18.27
N ALA A 463 -26.51 1.82 17.56
CA ALA A 463 -26.31 2.12 16.15
C ALA A 463 -24.93 2.76 15.87
N PRO A 464 -24.31 2.49 14.72
CA PRO A 464 -24.81 1.61 13.67
C PRO A 464 -24.62 0.12 14.02
N ASN A 465 -25.68 -0.67 13.92
CA ASN A 465 -25.72 -2.12 14.10
C ASN A 465 -27.05 -2.64 13.53
N ALA A 466 -27.08 -2.93 12.23
CA ALA A 466 -28.32 -3.11 11.49
C ALA A 466 -29.19 -4.26 12.03
N ALA A 467 -28.57 -5.39 12.38
CA ALA A 467 -29.28 -6.55 12.93
C ALA A 467 -30.01 -6.21 14.24
N VAL A 468 -29.36 -5.47 15.15
CA VAL A 468 -29.98 -5.03 16.42
C VAL A 468 -31.02 -3.95 16.18
N GLU A 469 -30.70 -2.93 15.37
CA GLU A 469 -31.59 -1.80 15.09
C GLU A 469 -32.89 -2.20 14.40
N LEU A 470 -32.87 -3.29 13.62
CA LEU A 470 -34.03 -3.81 12.88
C LEU A 470 -34.75 -4.93 13.65
N GLY A 471 -34.22 -5.38 14.79
CA GLY A 471 -34.79 -6.47 15.56
C GLY A 471 -34.65 -7.83 14.85
N ASN A 472 -33.60 -8.02 14.05
CA ASN A 472 -33.28 -9.30 13.41
C ASN A 472 -32.59 -10.28 14.39
N VAL A 473 -32.19 -9.80 15.56
CA VAL A 473 -31.65 -10.59 16.67
C VAL A 473 -32.39 -10.24 17.95
N ASP A 474 -32.66 -11.25 18.77
CA ASP A 474 -33.48 -11.08 19.98
C ASP A 474 -32.73 -10.47 21.16
N TRP A 475 -31.39 -10.42 21.09
CA TRP A 475 -30.55 -9.95 22.17
C TRP A 475 -29.25 -9.30 21.66
N CYS A 476 -28.64 -8.48 22.51
CA CYS A 476 -27.28 -7.98 22.32
C CYS A 476 -26.66 -7.71 23.70
N ASN A 477 -25.39 -8.10 23.88
CA ASN A 477 -24.76 -8.15 25.20
C ASN A 477 -23.44 -7.38 25.25
N ASN A 478 -23.53 -6.06 25.09
CA ASN A 478 -22.40 -5.15 25.14
C ASN A 478 -22.86 -3.71 25.44
N THR A 479 -22.12 -2.98 26.28
CA THR A 479 -22.40 -1.56 26.53
C THR A 479 -21.14 -0.72 26.43
N THR A 480 -21.29 0.55 26.05
CA THR A 480 -20.17 1.51 25.97
C THR A 480 -19.45 1.70 27.31
N ALA A 481 -20.11 1.48 28.45
CA ALA A 481 -19.53 1.69 29.77
C ALA A 481 -18.56 0.56 30.17
N ASP A 482 -18.93 -0.69 29.92
CA ASP A 482 -18.17 -1.86 30.37
C ASP A 482 -17.23 -2.41 29.30
N GLN A 483 -17.64 -2.30 28.04
CA GLN A 483 -16.98 -2.90 26.88
C GLN A 483 -17.03 -1.92 25.69
N PRO A 484 -16.37 -0.76 25.80
CA PRO A 484 -16.39 0.27 24.76
C PRO A 484 -15.82 -0.24 23.43
N VAL A 485 -16.10 0.51 22.37
CA VAL A 485 -15.45 0.35 21.06
C VAL A 485 -13.93 0.34 21.23
N GLY A 486 -13.25 -0.60 20.56
CA GLY A 486 -11.81 -0.83 20.67
C GLY A 486 -11.40 -1.75 21.83
N SER A 487 -12.33 -2.20 22.68
CA SER A 487 -12.04 -3.21 23.70
C SER A 487 -11.79 -4.59 23.08
N VAL A 488 -10.90 -5.36 23.71
CA VAL A 488 -10.51 -6.70 23.28
C VAL A 488 -11.60 -7.71 23.65
N VAL A 489 -11.94 -8.59 22.71
CA VAL A 489 -12.80 -9.76 22.91
C VAL A 489 -11.93 -10.99 23.18
N ASP A 490 -10.89 -11.17 22.37
CA ASP A 490 -9.92 -12.26 22.50
C ASP A 490 -8.54 -11.79 22.01
N LYS A 491 -7.49 -12.37 22.58
CA LYS A 491 -6.11 -12.10 22.22
C LYS A 491 -5.26 -13.35 22.44
N VAL A 492 -4.51 -13.74 21.41
CA VAL A 492 -3.51 -14.79 21.50
C VAL A 492 -2.18 -14.34 20.88
N THR A 493 -1.09 -14.73 21.51
CA THR A 493 0.26 -14.68 20.92
C THR A 493 0.63 -16.09 20.49
N VAL A 494 0.96 -16.27 19.21
CA VAL A 494 1.35 -17.54 18.61
C VAL A 494 2.84 -17.51 18.32
N HIS A 495 3.58 -18.40 18.97
CA HIS A 495 5.01 -18.60 18.71
C HIS A 495 5.21 -19.71 17.68
N PRO A 496 6.01 -19.47 16.62
CA PRO A 496 6.26 -20.43 15.56
C PRO A 496 7.11 -21.57 16.10
N TYR A 497 7.02 -22.71 15.42
CA TYR A 497 7.89 -23.83 15.69
C TYR A 497 9.17 -23.75 14.85
N ASN A 498 10.30 -23.46 15.50
CA ASN A 498 11.61 -23.32 14.86
C ASN A 498 12.43 -24.63 14.81
N GLY A 499 11.78 -25.79 14.93
CA GLY A 499 12.47 -27.08 15.05
C GLY A 499 13.00 -27.37 16.46
N ASP A 500 13.72 -28.49 16.60
CA ASP A 500 14.38 -28.89 17.85
C ASP A 500 15.73 -28.19 18.09
N GLY A 501 16.18 -27.39 17.12
CA GLY A 501 17.45 -26.65 17.17
C GLY A 501 17.29 -25.22 17.71
N GLN A 502 18.41 -24.50 17.82
CA GLN A 502 18.38 -23.07 18.17
C GLN A 502 18.43 -22.22 16.90
N ALA A 503 17.34 -21.54 16.58
CA ALA A 503 17.32 -20.51 15.54
C ALA A 503 17.99 -19.22 16.04
N ILE A 504 18.74 -18.55 15.17
CA ILE A 504 19.36 -17.25 15.42
C ILE A 504 18.87 -16.29 14.34
N GLN A 505 18.30 -15.16 14.76
CA GLN A 505 17.83 -14.11 13.87
C GLN A 505 18.51 -12.78 14.21
N VAL A 506 18.79 -11.99 13.18
CA VAL A 506 19.18 -10.59 13.30
C VAL A 506 18.44 -9.78 12.25
N ASN A 507 17.72 -8.75 12.67
CA ASN A 507 17.17 -7.76 11.75
C ASN A 507 18.24 -6.68 11.57
N VAL A 508 18.62 -6.42 10.31
CA VAL A 508 19.52 -5.31 9.98
C VAL A 508 18.65 -4.21 9.40
N PRO A 509 18.37 -3.12 10.15
CA PRO A 509 17.47 -2.09 9.68
C PRO A 509 18.07 -1.34 8.48
N ASN A 510 17.19 -0.79 7.65
CA ASN A 510 17.55 0.22 6.66
C ASN A 510 18.27 1.35 7.37
N ALA A 511 19.54 1.51 7.05
CA ALA A 511 20.34 2.51 7.73
C ALA A 511 20.13 3.88 7.07
N ALA A 512 19.76 4.87 7.88
CA ALA A 512 19.46 6.22 7.41
C ALA A 512 20.53 6.71 6.41
N PRO A 513 20.12 7.41 5.33
CA PRO A 513 21.01 7.79 4.23
C PRO A 513 22.16 8.74 4.66
N GLY A 514 22.07 9.32 5.86
CA GLY A 514 22.97 10.36 6.37
C GLY A 514 22.65 11.74 5.76
N GLU A 515 23.24 12.80 6.29
CA GLU A 515 22.95 14.19 5.87
C GLU A 515 24.25 14.96 5.59
N PHE A 516 24.18 15.92 4.66
CA PHE A 516 25.18 16.96 4.46
C PHE A 516 24.63 18.31 4.91
N GLY A 517 25.37 19.01 5.75
CA GLY A 517 25.00 20.31 6.29
C GLY A 517 26.21 21.19 6.54
N TRP A 518 25.95 22.49 6.68
CA TRP A 518 26.97 23.46 7.08
C TRP A 518 26.37 24.54 7.97
N THR A 519 27.19 25.11 8.86
CA THR A 519 26.82 26.20 9.77
C THR A 519 28.00 27.14 10.00
N ILE A 520 27.75 28.36 10.48
CA ILE A 520 28.81 29.25 10.99
C ILE A 520 29.12 28.81 12.43
N ASP A 521 30.40 28.59 12.75
CA ASP A 521 30.85 28.10 14.05
C ASP A 521 30.56 29.16 15.14
N GLY A 522 29.64 28.85 16.04
CA GLY A 522 29.26 29.73 17.16
C GLY A 522 28.35 30.91 16.74
N TYR A 523 28.74 32.14 17.08
CA TYR A 523 27.94 33.35 16.85
C TYR A 523 28.31 34.02 15.53
N ASN A 524 27.33 34.26 14.65
CA ASN A 524 27.52 34.98 13.40
C ASN A 524 27.65 36.50 13.63
N GLY A 525 28.80 36.92 14.18
CA GLY A 525 29.13 38.31 14.44
C GLY A 525 29.66 39.07 13.22
N LEU A 526 29.76 40.39 13.34
CA LEU A 526 30.41 41.24 12.34
C LEU A 526 31.87 40.82 12.18
N VAL A 527 32.27 40.48 10.95
CA VAL A 527 33.69 40.37 10.57
C VAL A 527 34.25 41.78 10.42
N ASP A 528 34.98 42.23 11.44
CA ASP A 528 35.59 43.55 11.49
C ASP A 528 37.05 43.47 11.03
N LEU A 529 37.37 44.15 9.93
CA LEU A 529 38.72 44.25 9.38
C LEU A 529 39.55 45.36 10.05
N GLY A 530 38.96 46.11 10.99
CA GLY A 530 39.58 47.24 11.65
C GLY A 530 39.63 48.50 10.77
N THR A 531 40.54 49.41 11.11
CA THR A 531 40.76 50.64 10.34
C THR A 531 41.80 50.40 9.25
N ALA A 532 41.43 50.67 7.99
CA ALA A 532 42.34 50.51 6.86
C ALA A 532 43.55 51.46 6.97
N VAL A 533 44.72 50.97 6.57
CA VAL A 533 45.99 51.71 6.59
C VAL A 533 46.23 52.31 5.21
N ASP A 534 46.62 53.58 5.18
CA ASP A 534 47.00 54.28 3.95
C ASP A 534 48.39 53.81 3.46
N HIS A 535 48.48 53.44 2.19
CA HIS A 535 49.72 53.08 1.50
C HIS A 535 50.13 54.19 0.55
N ASP A 536 50.73 55.25 1.10
CA ASP A 536 51.31 56.39 0.37
C ASP A 536 50.34 57.10 -0.60
N GLY A 537 49.03 57.05 -0.34
CA GLY A 537 47.99 57.67 -1.17
C GLY A 537 47.53 56.84 -2.38
N ASP A 538 48.08 55.64 -2.58
CA ASP A 538 47.71 54.76 -3.70
C ASP A 538 46.44 53.96 -3.38
N TYR A 539 46.40 53.30 -2.21
CA TYR A 539 45.25 52.53 -1.73
C TYR A 539 45.23 52.43 -0.21
N PHE A 540 44.06 52.05 0.33
CA PHE A 540 43.89 51.71 1.74
C PHE A 540 43.79 50.19 1.92
N GLY A 541 44.60 49.61 2.82
CA GLY A 541 44.66 48.17 3.06
C GLY A 541 44.06 47.75 4.41
N ALA A 542 43.30 46.66 4.46
CA ALA A 542 42.81 46.04 5.70
C ALA A 542 42.80 44.51 5.60
N THR A 543 43.10 43.81 6.69
CA THR A 543 43.11 42.34 6.74
C THR A 543 42.27 41.80 7.88
N GLY A 544 41.79 40.57 7.76
CA GLY A 544 40.96 39.92 8.78
C GLY A 544 40.71 38.45 8.50
N GLN A 545 39.74 37.84 9.19
CA GLN A 545 39.34 36.45 9.03
C GLN A 545 37.82 36.35 9.05
N ILE A 546 37.25 35.46 8.24
CA ILE A 546 35.83 35.13 8.34
C ILE A 546 35.52 34.36 9.63
N ASN A 547 34.25 34.38 10.06
CA ASN A 547 33.77 33.41 11.05
C ASN A 547 33.95 31.98 10.47
N PRO A 548 34.51 31.02 11.22
CA PRO A 548 34.69 29.67 10.72
C PRO A 548 33.39 29.02 10.27
N ILE A 549 33.46 28.18 9.24
CA ILE A 549 32.31 27.43 8.70
C ILE A 549 32.48 25.96 9.07
N VAL A 550 31.56 25.43 9.87
CA VAL A 550 31.47 24.00 10.16
C VAL A 550 30.76 23.31 9.01
N VAL A 551 31.38 22.30 8.42
CA VAL A 551 30.78 21.42 7.40
C VAL A 551 30.66 20.03 7.99
N SER A 552 29.49 19.41 7.90
CA SER A 552 29.25 18.03 8.34
C SER A 552 28.71 17.21 7.18
N ASP A 553 29.31 16.04 6.94
CA ASP A 553 28.79 15.09 5.97
C ASP A 553 28.85 13.66 6.53
N ASN A 554 27.68 13.08 6.74
CA ASN A 554 27.52 11.70 7.19
C ASN A 554 26.85 10.81 6.14
N ARG A 555 26.63 11.31 4.92
CA ARG A 555 25.90 10.61 3.86
C ARG A 555 26.60 9.33 3.44
N ARG A 556 25.83 8.30 3.14
CA ARG A 556 26.36 7.02 2.65
C ARG A 556 26.87 7.06 1.23
N SER A 557 26.33 7.97 0.40
CA SER A 557 26.76 8.16 -0.99
C SER A 557 28.19 8.66 -1.12
N LEU A 558 28.72 9.32 -0.08
CA LEU A 558 30.02 10.02 -0.10
C LEU A 558 30.13 10.95 -1.32
N ALA A 559 29.01 11.57 -1.69
CA ALA A 559 28.93 12.43 -2.85
C ALA A 559 29.77 13.70 -2.66
N PRO A 560 30.42 14.22 -3.71
CA PRO A 560 31.26 15.39 -3.58
C PRO A 560 30.45 16.61 -3.12
N TRP A 561 31.09 17.47 -2.35
CA TRP A 561 30.51 18.73 -1.88
C TRP A 561 31.49 19.89 -2.06
N SER A 562 30.95 21.11 -2.14
CA SER A 562 31.75 22.33 -2.15
C SER A 562 31.05 23.48 -1.43
N ILE A 563 31.83 24.30 -0.74
CA ILE A 563 31.42 25.57 -0.15
C ILE A 563 32.12 26.68 -0.93
N SER A 564 31.35 27.70 -1.29
CA SER A 564 31.83 28.89 -2.00
C SER A 564 31.22 30.14 -1.38
N ALA A 565 31.81 31.30 -1.63
CA ALA A 565 31.21 32.57 -1.23
C ALA A 565 31.45 33.67 -2.25
N SER A 566 30.59 34.69 -2.21
CA SER A 566 30.76 35.98 -2.90
C SER A 566 30.38 37.12 -1.97
N VAL A 567 30.88 38.32 -2.26
CA VAL A 567 30.59 39.54 -1.52
C VAL A 567 29.92 40.55 -2.43
N GLY A 568 28.88 41.22 -1.93
CA GLY A 568 28.28 42.37 -2.61
C GLY A 568 29.19 43.60 -2.57
N ASP A 569 28.74 44.68 -3.19
CA ASP A 569 29.42 45.97 -3.08
C ASP A 569 29.41 46.47 -1.64
N PHE A 570 30.53 47.07 -1.24
CA PHE A 570 30.67 47.75 0.04
C PHE A 570 29.96 49.10 -0.01
N ARG A 571 29.13 49.39 1.00
CA ARG A 571 28.29 50.59 1.04
C ARG A 571 28.40 51.35 2.36
N ASP A 572 28.42 52.68 2.27
CA ASP A 572 28.25 53.63 3.37
C ASP A 572 27.32 54.76 2.92
N ALA A 573 26.05 54.72 3.35
CA ALA A 573 24.97 55.55 2.81
C ALA A 573 24.92 55.47 1.26
N ASP A 574 25.12 56.59 0.56
CA ASP A 574 25.11 56.68 -0.90
C ASP A 574 26.47 56.35 -1.56
N LYS A 575 27.52 56.15 -0.75
CA LYS A 575 28.87 55.85 -1.23
C LYS A 575 29.05 54.35 -1.40
N THR A 576 29.70 53.93 -2.49
CA THR A 576 29.92 52.50 -2.76
C THR A 576 31.28 52.24 -3.41
N PHE A 577 31.85 51.07 -3.14
CA PHE A 577 32.92 50.51 -3.96
C PHE A 577 32.72 49.00 -4.16
N SER A 578 33.33 48.45 -5.20
CA SER A 578 33.06 47.06 -5.60
C SER A 578 33.60 46.04 -4.61
N GLY A 579 32.82 44.96 -4.39
CA GLY A 579 33.28 43.77 -3.69
C GLY A 579 34.51 43.09 -4.32
N ALA A 580 34.85 43.42 -5.58
CA ALA A 580 35.99 42.87 -6.29
C ALA A 580 37.33 43.23 -5.64
N TYR A 581 37.36 44.29 -4.84
CA TYR A 581 38.55 44.72 -4.11
C TYR A 581 38.86 43.88 -2.86
N LEU A 582 37.98 42.95 -2.50
CA LEU A 582 38.23 41.96 -1.46
C LEU A 582 38.79 40.67 -2.09
N GLY A 583 40.01 40.31 -1.72
CA GLY A 583 40.60 38.99 -1.94
C GLY A 583 40.50 38.12 -0.67
N TRP A 584 40.80 36.83 -0.82
CA TRP A 584 40.89 35.92 0.31
C TRP A 584 41.83 34.73 0.10
N THR A 585 42.22 34.09 1.21
CA THR A 585 43.02 32.87 1.23
C THR A 585 42.29 31.80 2.05
N PRO A 586 41.56 30.88 1.39
CA PRO A 586 40.87 29.78 2.07
C PRO A 586 41.81 28.81 2.80
N GLN A 587 41.32 28.21 3.88
CA GLN A 587 42.05 27.27 4.72
C GLN A 587 41.12 26.26 5.42
N VAL A 588 41.63 25.07 5.70
CA VAL A 588 41.00 24.08 6.59
C VAL A 588 41.56 24.31 8.00
N LEU A 589 40.71 24.78 8.91
CA LEU A 589 41.04 25.07 10.30
C LEU A 589 41.02 23.80 11.17
N GLU A 590 40.07 22.90 10.91
CA GLU A 590 39.98 21.58 11.52
C GLU A 590 39.67 20.55 10.44
N ALA A 591 40.50 19.49 10.35
CA ALA A 591 40.37 18.44 9.34
C ALA A 591 39.23 17.46 9.67
N GLY A 592 38.51 17.05 8.62
CA GLY A 592 37.44 16.06 8.65
C GLY A 592 36.62 16.14 7.37
N ALA A 593 35.59 15.29 7.21
CA ALA A 593 34.71 15.28 6.03
C ALA A 593 35.44 15.23 4.66
N GLY A 594 36.72 14.80 4.63
CA GLY A 594 37.65 14.93 3.48
C GLY A 594 37.84 16.34 2.92
N ALA A 595 37.61 17.37 3.72
CA ALA A 595 37.69 18.77 3.31
C ALA A 595 39.08 19.18 2.82
N GLN A 596 39.11 19.91 1.71
CA GLN A 596 40.29 20.57 1.15
C GLN A 596 40.01 22.05 0.92
N ALA A 597 41.00 22.91 1.16
CA ALA A 597 40.88 24.34 0.90
C ALA A 597 40.91 24.64 -0.62
N SER A 598 40.13 25.61 -1.06
CA SER A 598 40.23 26.15 -2.41
C SER A 598 41.44 27.08 -2.57
N GLY A 599 41.78 27.43 -3.81
CA GLY A 599 42.90 28.33 -4.11
C GLY A 599 42.66 29.77 -3.62
N ALA A 600 43.76 30.47 -3.29
CA ALA A 600 43.71 31.89 -2.95
C ALA A 600 43.22 32.75 -4.13
N VAL A 601 42.50 33.82 -3.82
CA VAL A 601 41.97 34.77 -4.79
C VAL A 601 42.49 36.16 -4.41
N PRO A 602 43.30 36.81 -5.28
CA PRO A 602 43.80 38.15 -5.01
C PRO A 602 42.69 39.21 -5.08
N SER A 603 42.96 40.37 -4.51
CA SER A 603 42.14 41.56 -4.72
C SER A 603 42.23 42.02 -6.18
N ALA A 604 41.12 42.51 -6.75
CA ALA A 604 41.13 43.14 -8.07
C ALA A 604 42.03 44.38 -8.16
N TYR A 605 42.48 44.92 -7.03
CA TYR A 605 43.54 45.94 -7.02
C TYR A 605 44.87 45.39 -7.54
N ASP A 606 45.19 44.13 -7.24
CA ASP A 606 46.48 43.50 -7.55
C ASP A 606 46.52 42.90 -8.95
N ASP A 607 45.42 42.31 -9.42
CA ASP A 607 45.39 41.51 -10.65
C ASP A 607 44.37 42.00 -11.69
N HIS A 608 43.65 43.09 -11.40
CA HIS A 608 42.53 43.59 -12.22
C HIS A 608 41.43 42.55 -12.49
N GLY A 609 41.33 41.53 -11.63
CA GLY A 609 40.33 40.48 -11.69
C GLY A 609 38.99 40.92 -11.09
N GLN A 610 38.25 39.95 -10.55
CA GLN A 610 36.93 40.18 -9.94
C GLN A 610 36.90 39.91 -8.43
N GLY A 611 38.03 39.58 -7.81
CA GLY A 611 38.11 39.23 -6.38
C GLY A 611 36.94 38.35 -5.93
N LEU A 612 36.26 38.78 -4.87
CA LEU A 612 35.05 38.16 -4.33
C LEU A 612 33.72 38.72 -4.84
N SER A 613 33.68 39.62 -5.84
CA SER A 613 32.39 40.11 -6.39
C SER A 613 31.59 39.04 -7.14
N VAL A 614 32.17 37.86 -7.32
CA VAL A 614 31.59 36.66 -7.92
C VAL A 614 31.95 35.46 -7.07
N SER A 615 31.23 34.35 -7.22
CA SER A 615 31.46 33.16 -6.38
C SER A 615 32.87 32.59 -6.53
N ARG A 616 33.51 32.32 -5.39
CA ARG A 616 34.83 31.70 -5.26
C ARG A 616 34.78 30.56 -4.25
N GLY A 617 35.53 29.49 -4.50
CA GLY A 617 35.58 28.34 -3.60
C GLY A 617 36.22 28.69 -2.25
N LEU A 618 35.65 28.16 -1.18
CA LEU A 618 36.19 28.16 0.19
C LEU A 618 36.79 26.79 0.51
N GLY A 619 36.03 25.73 0.28
CA GLY A 619 36.53 24.36 0.47
C GLY A 619 35.64 23.33 -0.20
N TRP A 620 36.15 22.11 -0.37
CA TRP A 620 35.49 21.05 -1.13
C TRP A 620 35.95 19.66 -0.68
N ALA A 621 35.21 18.63 -1.06
CA ALA A 621 35.65 17.24 -0.96
C ALA A 621 35.26 16.45 -2.21
N SER A 622 36.08 15.47 -2.59
CA SER A 622 35.84 14.58 -3.73
C SER A 622 34.85 13.46 -3.40
N GLN A 623 34.30 12.83 -4.44
CA GLN A 623 33.57 11.57 -4.30
C GLN A 623 34.37 10.55 -3.48
N GLY A 624 33.71 9.86 -2.54
CA GLY A 624 34.34 8.86 -1.69
C GLY A 624 35.14 9.42 -0.51
N HIS A 625 34.96 10.70 -0.16
CA HIS A 625 35.59 11.32 0.99
C HIS A 625 35.21 10.63 2.32
N GLU A 626 36.01 10.82 3.35
CA GLU A 626 35.67 10.33 4.70
C GLU A 626 34.47 11.10 5.27
N LYS A 627 33.62 10.40 6.03
CA LYS A 627 32.52 11.04 6.78
C LYS A 627 33.05 11.82 7.97
N GLY A 628 32.33 12.85 8.40
CA GLY A 628 32.64 13.55 9.64
C GLY A 628 32.36 15.04 9.54
N THR A 629 33.10 15.81 10.32
CA THR A 629 32.93 17.27 10.42
C THR A 629 34.27 17.97 10.21
N ALA A 630 34.28 19.06 9.45
CA ALA A 630 35.44 19.93 9.24
C ALA A 630 35.11 21.38 9.59
N LYS A 631 36.14 22.20 9.83
CA LYS A 631 36.02 23.65 9.91
C LYS A 631 36.83 24.32 8.83
N LEU A 632 36.17 25.18 8.05
CA LEU A 632 36.76 26.00 7.01
C LEU A 632 36.90 27.44 7.49
N GLY A 633 37.93 28.14 7.01
CA GLY A 633 38.13 29.56 7.24
C GLY A 633 38.78 30.22 6.02
N ALA A 634 38.92 31.53 6.07
CA ALA A 634 39.65 32.28 5.04
C ALA A 634 40.20 33.58 5.63
N GLY A 635 41.46 33.86 5.33
CA GLY A 635 42.03 35.20 5.54
C GLY A 635 41.52 36.16 4.50
N LEU A 636 41.15 37.37 4.91
CA LEU A 636 40.63 38.44 4.07
C LEU A 636 41.71 39.49 3.80
N ASP A 637 41.78 39.96 2.55
CA ASP A 637 42.69 41.03 2.12
C ASP A 637 41.90 42.06 1.29
N LEU A 638 41.62 43.22 1.89
CA LEU A 638 40.84 44.29 1.27
C LEU A 638 41.77 45.43 0.85
N LYS A 639 41.73 45.81 -0.43
CA LYS A 639 42.50 46.94 -0.99
C LYS A 639 41.59 47.94 -1.68
N ILE A 640 41.33 49.06 -1.01
CA ILE A 640 40.39 50.09 -1.45
C ILE A 640 41.15 51.14 -2.27
N PRO A 641 40.76 51.45 -3.52
CA PRO A 641 41.42 52.50 -4.30
C PRO A 641 41.43 53.84 -3.56
N GLY A 642 42.53 54.60 -3.66
CA GLY A 642 42.66 55.92 -3.01
C GLY A 642 41.63 56.97 -3.46
N SER A 643 40.89 56.72 -4.55
CA SER A 643 39.78 57.55 -5.04
C SER A 643 38.46 57.35 -4.30
N VAL A 644 38.35 56.37 -3.41
CA VAL A 644 37.13 56.09 -2.64
C VAL A 644 36.99 57.07 -1.48
N ASP A 645 35.81 57.66 -1.34
CA ASP A 645 35.50 58.59 -0.25
C ASP A 645 35.64 57.95 1.14
N LYS A 646 36.07 58.72 2.14
CA LYS A 646 36.09 58.28 3.55
C LYS A 646 34.68 57.88 4.03
N GLY A 647 34.57 56.71 4.68
CA GLY A 647 33.29 56.17 5.16
C GLY A 647 33.42 54.87 5.96
N GLY A 648 32.32 54.46 6.61
CA GLY A 648 32.19 53.21 7.38
C GLY A 648 31.48 52.12 6.58
N TYR A 649 32.15 51.56 5.59
CA TYR A 649 31.54 50.67 4.61
C TYR A 649 31.21 49.27 5.14
N ARG A 650 30.10 48.69 4.67
CA ARG A 650 29.68 47.31 4.96
C ARG A 650 29.27 46.57 3.70
N ALA A 651 29.48 45.26 3.69
CA ALA A 651 29.00 44.35 2.65
C ALA A 651 28.50 43.04 3.27
N THR A 652 27.72 42.28 2.51
CA THR A 652 27.25 40.94 2.89
C THR A 652 28.06 39.88 2.15
N LEU A 653 28.64 38.94 2.89
CA LEU A 653 29.24 37.72 2.35
C LEU A 653 28.15 36.65 2.23
N THR A 654 27.85 36.24 1.00
CA THR A 654 26.86 35.21 0.69
C THR A 654 27.58 33.88 0.52
N ILE A 655 27.28 32.90 1.38
CA ILE A 655 27.85 31.55 1.35
C ILE A 655 26.90 30.62 0.59
N THR A 656 27.43 29.83 -0.32
CA THR A 656 26.69 28.83 -1.10
C THR A 656 27.33 27.47 -0.92
N ALA A 657 26.52 26.49 -0.52
CA ALA A 657 26.92 25.09 -0.48
C ALA A 657 26.29 24.34 -1.65
N LEU A 658 27.09 23.55 -2.35
CA LEU A 658 26.64 22.64 -3.38
C LEU A 658 26.98 21.22 -2.98
N SER A 659 26.02 20.33 -3.12
CA SER A 659 26.26 18.91 -3.17
C SER A 659 25.46 18.30 -4.32
N SER A 660 26.12 17.40 -5.04
CA SER A 660 25.47 16.45 -5.95
C SER A 660 25.03 15.18 -5.24
#